data_AF-A0A7V4N379-F1
#
_entry.id   AF-A0A7V4N379-F1
#
_cell.length_a   1.000
_cell.length_b   1.000
_cell.length_c   1.000
_cell.angle_alpha   90.00
_cell.angle_beta   90.00
_cell.angle_gamma   90.00
#
_symmetry.space_group_name_H-M   'P 1'
#
loop_
_entity.id
_entity.type
_entity.pdbx_description
1 polymer ?
#
loop_
_entity_poly.entity_id
_entity_poly.type
_entity_poly.pdbx_seq_one_letter_code
_entity_poly.pdbx_strand_id
1 'polypeptide(L)'
;MRLFTYILFFWILFLPNLSLGTPLLKIDLELYPELNLLKGSLFTDNLNGEYKFITSDLTINEVQTSSEVLLFEQEEFLKIFTKEESSLYISFEKNLNPYLLPITIVHPPFPYPGKPFTYQINLKIPDTFENMEILIPSEESKIERDKNFLLYTFKTQNPLLNPCIIISPFKLEKMKFSYKNFSFYFYYSPQLYTLSEKDLKKIFENFKTFAYHLENIGIFLHPFKIFHLILVPEDFPKVKSFSNVLFISYSSLKDTKQFLHCLTKKKLEDEILLEEEIKEGLITYLIDYQLAENKKDFRKLQILFPKKESKAFFYFLFLAERIGEKNFINFFKKFYEKSIFNFRSLNDFLILIQQSYPEFKNFIISYEEFQKLNLRGEVKSIIQEKDFYLLDLTLYTNLASKNLVKSIPISLEIETEKGSKFVVLNLEKETQDFQISVNGKPEVIFIDPEYKLWRNLDFEEIPNCIAKLFYSQGTIILKKDDLPTYKKFIDYFRNLGYKISFSFIEFSEISKIFENLIYLNISPLTWQFNPPSEGFYLKVIPNPYNSEYIIGYLHVSSQNELDEALKNLVSLNPYSEIFIRSGKVILKREDKTFEGIPIFIPLFSEETCIKSNFSFREEALKYINSQIILAGIEKEIPFCKDYLKNLLQSLYNFNRNIILALDLPPFFQRLLEDYFENKLSEFQLKESLKNIDYIHVKALLEVIEWAKMNKIKVLTIGVDPELFLKILNNGLKGLSQKDLSKLPEIDFLNPPYKDYLFSLFVASENLQKFNFENFYEAQVFRLEDLSEKIKKLLETFKSNQFIIFIQKDLITQNWKLPYYLQKRNILNFKIINPINKDIKSIEY
;
A
#
# COMPACT_ATOMS: atom_id res chain seq x y z
N MET A 1 -25.25 46.47 -43.17
CA MET A 1 -26.16 45.31 -42.98
C MET A 1 -25.45 44.00 -42.67
N ARG A 2 -24.44 43.54 -43.44
CA ARG A 2 -23.73 42.28 -43.13
C ARG A 2 -22.89 42.30 -41.84
N LEU A 3 -22.38 43.46 -41.41
CA LEU A 3 -21.63 43.58 -40.15
C LEU A 3 -22.54 43.44 -38.91
N PHE A 4 -23.81 43.84 -39.02
CA PHE A 4 -24.78 43.78 -37.92
C PHE A 4 -25.27 42.34 -37.69
N THR A 5 -25.38 41.53 -38.75
CA THR A 5 -25.72 40.11 -38.68
C THR A 5 -24.60 39.25 -38.08
N TYR A 6 -23.34 39.59 -38.34
CA TYR A 6 -22.20 38.91 -37.72
C TYR A 6 -22.01 39.26 -36.24
N ILE A 7 -22.30 40.52 -35.85
CA ILE A 7 -22.28 40.93 -34.44
C ILE A 7 -23.43 40.29 -33.65
N LEU A 8 -24.62 40.13 -34.25
CA LEU A 8 -25.73 39.38 -33.64
C LEU A 8 -25.41 37.89 -33.49
N PHE A 9 -24.75 37.29 -34.47
CA PHE A 9 -24.35 35.87 -34.43
C PHE A 9 -23.25 35.60 -33.39
N PHE A 10 -22.31 36.54 -33.21
CA PHE A 10 -21.30 36.47 -32.14
C PHE A 10 -21.87 36.78 -30.75
N TRP A 11 -22.91 37.63 -30.63
CA TRP A 11 -23.63 37.84 -29.38
C TRP A 11 -24.46 36.62 -28.96
N ILE A 12 -25.02 35.86 -29.92
CA ILE A 12 -25.76 34.62 -29.65
C ILE A 12 -24.84 33.47 -29.16
N LEU A 13 -23.56 33.47 -29.54
CA LEU A 13 -22.57 32.48 -29.08
C LEU A 13 -21.94 32.81 -27.71
N PHE A 14 -22.11 34.02 -27.18
CA PHE A 14 -21.54 34.48 -25.91
C PHE A 14 -22.58 34.89 -24.85
N LEU A 15 -23.88 34.77 -25.15
CA LEU A 15 -24.90 34.77 -24.12
C LEU A 15 -24.78 33.45 -23.34
N PRO A 16 -24.65 33.45 -22.00
CA PRO A 16 -24.95 32.23 -21.24
C PRO A 16 -26.35 31.81 -21.68
N ASN A 17 -26.55 30.52 -21.99
CA ASN A 17 -27.86 29.94 -22.32
C ASN A 17 -28.93 30.77 -21.59
N LEU A 18 -29.65 31.61 -22.35
CA LEU A 18 -30.74 32.40 -21.80
C LEU A 18 -31.58 31.39 -21.04
N SER A 19 -31.86 31.70 -19.77
CA SER A 19 -32.65 30.87 -18.87
C SER A 19 -33.99 30.55 -19.53
N LEU A 20 -34.04 29.44 -20.28
CA LEU A 20 -35.26 28.67 -20.49
C LEU A 20 -35.75 28.39 -19.07
N GLY A 21 -36.87 29.02 -18.69
CA GLY A 21 -37.41 28.91 -17.35
C GLY A 21 -37.46 27.45 -16.93
N THR A 22 -36.89 27.13 -15.77
CA THR A 22 -36.94 25.76 -15.25
C THR A 22 -38.40 25.38 -15.06
N PRO A 23 -38.91 24.32 -15.70
CA PRO A 23 -40.33 24.01 -15.68
C PRO A 23 -40.78 23.73 -14.24
N LEU A 24 -41.97 24.22 -13.90
CA LEU A 24 -42.64 23.92 -12.63
C LEU A 24 -43.65 22.80 -12.87
N LEU A 25 -43.37 21.63 -12.30
CA LEU A 25 -44.26 20.48 -12.35
C LEU A 25 -45.22 20.54 -11.16
N LYS A 26 -46.51 20.71 -11.43
CA LYS A 26 -47.58 20.48 -10.44
C LYS A 26 -48.01 19.03 -10.56
N ILE A 27 -47.88 18.28 -9.47
CA ILE A 27 -48.07 16.83 -9.48
C ILE A 27 -49.05 16.47 -8.38
N ASP A 28 -50.13 15.80 -8.75
CA ASP A 28 -51.09 15.25 -7.80
C ASP A 28 -50.91 13.73 -7.77
N LEU A 29 -50.65 13.17 -6.60
CA LEU A 29 -50.41 11.76 -6.36
C LEU A 29 -51.46 11.22 -5.37
N GLU A 30 -51.92 10.00 -5.60
CA GLU A 30 -52.79 9.27 -4.68
C GLU A 30 -52.28 7.85 -4.50
N LEU A 31 -52.02 7.49 -3.24
CA LEU A 31 -51.53 6.18 -2.86
C LEU A 31 -52.71 5.24 -2.58
N TYR A 32 -52.71 4.07 -3.20
CA TYR A 32 -53.67 2.99 -2.98
C TYR A 32 -52.94 1.77 -2.41
N PRO A 33 -52.77 1.69 -1.08
CA PRO A 33 -51.93 0.67 -0.47
C PRO A 33 -52.40 -0.76 -0.69
N GLU A 34 -53.72 -1.00 -0.65
CA GLU A 34 -54.31 -2.33 -0.87
C GLU A 34 -54.01 -2.89 -2.26
N LEU A 35 -53.77 -2.01 -3.24
CA LEU A 35 -53.45 -2.36 -4.61
C LEU A 35 -51.95 -2.27 -4.91
N ASN A 36 -51.13 -1.89 -3.93
CA ASN A 36 -49.72 -1.51 -4.12
C ASN A 36 -49.55 -0.55 -5.31
N LEU A 37 -50.42 0.44 -5.42
CA LEU A 37 -50.52 1.28 -6.61
C LEU A 37 -50.39 2.76 -6.24
N LEU A 38 -49.56 3.49 -6.98
CA LEU A 38 -49.49 4.94 -6.94
C LEU A 38 -50.09 5.49 -8.24
N LYS A 39 -51.18 6.23 -8.13
CA LYS A 39 -51.75 6.95 -9.27
C LYS A 39 -51.31 8.40 -9.21
N GLY A 40 -51.09 9.00 -10.37
CA GLY A 40 -50.73 10.41 -10.41
C GLY A 40 -51.15 11.12 -11.68
N SER A 41 -51.17 12.44 -11.56
CA SER A 41 -51.26 13.35 -12.68
C SER A 41 -50.18 14.42 -12.55
N LEU A 42 -49.62 14.82 -13.68
CA LEU A 42 -48.63 15.86 -13.79
C LEU A 42 -49.17 16.93 -14.71
N PHE A 43 -48.95 18.18 -14.32
CA PHE A 43 -49.29 19.35 -15.10
C PHE A 43 -48.12 20.34 -15.08
N THR A 44 -47.80 20.89 -16.25
CA THR A 44 -46.79 21.97 -16.37
C THR A 44 -47.22 22.95 -17.44
N ASP A 45 -47.03 24.23 -17.16
CA ASP A 45 -47.28 25.33 -18.10
C ASP A 45 -45.97 25.79 -18.74
N ASN A 46 -46.08 26.50 -19.86
CA ASN A 46 -44.98 27.20 -20.53
C ASN A 46 -43.81 26.29 -20.98
N LEU A 47 -44.09 25.06 -21.42
CA LEU A 47 -43.07 24.22 -22.04
C LEU A 47 -42.73 24.75 -23.43
N ASN A 48 -41.46 25.06 -23.65
CA ASN A 48 -40.92 25.51 -24.93
C ASN A 48 -39.70 24.68 -25.34
N GLY A 49 -39.74 24.06 -26.52
CA GLY A 49 -38.65 23.29 -27.10
C GLY A 49 -38.76 21.78 -26.88
N GLU A 50 -37.61 21.10 -26.84
CA GLU A 50 -37.53 19.64 -26.72
C GLU A 50 -37.32 19.19 -25.26
N TYR A 51 -38.21 18.31 -24.81
CA TYR A 51 -38.14 17.63 -23.51
C TYR A 51 -38.22 16.12 -23.67
N LYS A 52 -37.42 15.42 -22.89
CA LYS A 52 -37.45 13.96 -22.75
C LYS A 52 -37.90 13.65 -21.34
N PHE A 53 -39.15 13.24 -21.15
CA PHE A 53 -39.69 12.83 -19.87
C PHE A 53 -39.36 11.36 -19.62
N ILE A 54 -38.73 11.06 -18.49
CA ILE A 54 -38.41 9.69 -18.08
C ILE A 54 -39.68 9.02 -17.57
N THR A 55 -40.05 7.92 -18.18
CA THR A 55 -41.31 7.18 -17.91
C THR A 55 -41.08 5.69 -17.64
N SER A 56 -39.83 5.25 -17.52
CA SER A 56 -39.47 3.86 -17.19
C SER A 56 -40.25 3.35 -15.98
N ASP A 57 -40.84 2.16 -16.07
CA ASP A 57 -41.65 1.54 -15.00
C ASP A 57 -42.90 2.36 -14.59
N LEU A 58 -43.42 3.22 -15.46
CA LEU A 58 -44.71 3.90 -15.31
C LEU A 58 -45.66 3.45 -16.43
N THR A 59 -46.92 3.23 -16.09
CA THR A 59 -48.00 3.06 -17.06
C THR A 59 -48.59 4.44 -17.36
N ILE A 60 -48.40 4.95 -18.57
CA ILE A 60 -48.97 6.23 -19.01
C ILE A 60 -50.40 6.00 -19.50
N ASN A 61 -51.36 6.69 -18.90
CA ASN A 61 -52.78 6.52 -19.21
C ASN A 61 -53.26 7.56 -20.23
N GLU A 62 -52.83 8.82 -20.07
CA GLU A 62 -53.27 9.93 -20.91
C GLU A 62 -52.18 11.01 -21.00
N VAL A 63 -52.03 11.61 -22.19
CA VAL A 63 -51.17 12.77 -22.43
C VAL A 63 -51.99 13.82 -23.19
N GLN A 64 -52.08 15.05 -22.67
CA GLN A 64 -52.77 16.16 -23.34
C GLN A 64 -51.85 17.38 -23.45
N THR A 65 -51.94 18.11 -24.58
CA THR A 65 -51.17 19.33 -24.83
C THR A 65 -52.07 20.45 -25.40
N SER A 66 -51.74 21.71 -25.12
CA SER A 66 -52.54 22.87 -25.59
C SER A 66 -52.27 23.28 -27.04
N SER A 67 -51.24 22.73 -27.71
CA SER A 67 -50.86 23.06 -29.09
C SER A 67 -50.47 21.79 -29.88
N GLU A 68 -50.19 21.92 -31.18
CA GLU A 68 -49.66 20.82 -32.01
C GLU A 68 -48.26 20.40 -31.53
N VAL A 69 -48.19 19.24 -30.88
CA VAL A 69 -46.96 18.67 -30.31
C VAL A 69 -46.64 17.37 -31.04
N LEU A 70 -45.35 17.18 -31.37
CA LEU A 70 -44.86 15.86 -31.81
C LEU A 70 -44.57 15.03 -30.56
N LEU A 71 -45.38 14.00 -30.35
CA LEU A 71 -45.20 13.00 -29.30
C LEU A 71 -44.54 11.76 -29.87
N PHE A 72 -43.50 11.29 -29.21
CA PHE A 72 -42.85 10.03 -29.55
C PHE A 72 -42.56 9.26 -28.27
N GLU A 73 -43.23 8.11 -28.13
CA GLU A 73 -43.12 7.23 -26.97
C GLU A 73 -42.14 6.10 -27.27
N GLN A 74 -41.16 5.92 -26.39
CA GLN A 74 -40.30 4.74 -26.33
C GLN A 74 -40.44 4.11 -24.95
N GLU A 75 -40.08 2.83 -24.82
CA GLU A 75 -40.27 2.04 -23.58
C GLU A 75 -39.75 2.71 -22.30
N GLU A 76 -38.77 3.61 -22.38
CA GLU A 76 -38.15 4.27 -21.22
C GLU A 76 -38.44 5.78 -21.10
N PHE A 77 -39.01 6.42 -22.15
CA PHE A 77 -39.22 7.86 -22.14
C PHE A 77 -40.30 8.34 -23.12
N LEU A 78 -40.92 9.46 -22.75
CA LEU A 78 -41.82 10.24 -23.59
C LEU A 78 -41.10 11.49 -24.12
N LYS A 79 -40.90 11.57 -25.43
CA LYS A 79 -40.32 12.73 -26.09
C LYS A 79 -41.42 13.70 -26.50
N ILE A 80 -41.27 14.96 -26.10
CA ILE A 80 -42.22 16.04 -26.30
C ILE A 80 -41.49 17.20 -26.99
N PHE A 81 -42.00 17.62 -28.14
CA PHE A 81 -41.47 18.77 -28.87
C PHE A 81 -42.56 19.83 -29.06
N THR A 82 -42.37 21.00 -28.46
CA THR A 82 -43.27 22.14 -28.58
C THR A 82 -42.59 23.26 -29.38
N LYS A 83 -43.29 23.81 -30.38
CA LYS A 83 -42.81 24.96 -31.18
C LYS A 83 -43.13 26.30 -30.52
N GLU A 84 -44.15 26.32 -29.67
CA GLU A 84 -44.66 27.47 -28.92
C GLU A 84 -44.87 27.07 -27.45
N GLU A 85 -44.95 28.04 -26.55
CA GLU A 85 -45.24 27.77 -25.13
C GLU A 85 -46.55 27.01 -24.97
N SER A 86 -46.48 25.81 -24.40
CA SER A 86 -47.61 24.89 -24.31
C SER A 86 -47.76 24.33 -22.92
N SER A 87 -49.00 24.05 -22.50
CA SER A 87 -49.26 23.26 -21.30
C SER A 87 -49.20 21.77 -21.63
N LEU A 88 -48.74 20.98 -20.67
CA LEU A 88 -48.69 19.52 -20.74
C LEU A 88 -49.37 18.91 -19.54
N TYR A 89 -50.23 17.95 -19.79
CA TYR A 89 -50.85 17.08 -18.79
C TYR A 89 -50.48 15.63 -19.08
N ILE A 90 -50.07 14.89 -18.05
CA ILE A 90 -49.79 13.45 -18.11
C ILE A 90 -50.48 12.76 -16.94
N SER A 91 -51.33 11.77 -17.19
CA SER A 91 -51.81 10.85 -16.14
C SER A 91 -51.09 9.51 -16.22
N PHE A 92 -50.77 8.94 -15.06
CA PHE A 92 -49.93 7.75 -14.96
C PHE A 92 -50.25 6.90 -13.73
N GLU A 93 -49.79 5.65 -13.78
CA GLU A 93 -49.84 4.69 -12.68
C GLU A 93 -48.47 4.04 -12.48
N LYS A 94 -48.15 3.72 -11.22
CA LYS A 94 -46.94 2.99 -10.84
C LYS A 94 -47.27 1.89 -9.87
N ASN A 95 -46.90 0.65 -10.23
CA ASN A 95 -46.90 -0.47 -9.31
C ASN A 95 -45.76 -0.30 -8.30
N LEU A 96 -46.07 -0.46 -7.02
CA LEU A 96 -45.14 -0.40 -5.91
C LEU A 96 -44.69 -1.81 -5.54
N ASN A 97 -43.39 -1.98 -5.32
CA ASN A 97 -42.87 -3.26 -4.84
C ASN A 97 -42.99 -3.30 -3.30
N PRO A 98 -43.70 -4.28 -2.72
CA PRO A 98 -43.94 -4.34 -1.27
C PRO A 98 -42.72 -4.72 -0.42
N TYR A 99 -41.58 -5.10 -1.01
CA TYR A 99 -40.47 -5.70 -0.25
C TYR A 99 -39.12 -4.99 -0.46
N LEU A 100 -38.82 -3.99 0.39
CA LEU A 100 -37.45 -3.58 0.76
C LEU A 100 -37.48 -3.00 2.19
N LEU A 101 -37.41 -3.87 3.20
CA LEU A 101 -37.28 -3.43 4.60
C LEU A 101 -35.82 -2.99 4.86
N PRO A 102 -35.56 -1.89 5.59
CA PRO A 102 -36.48 -1.00 6.32
C PRO A 102 -36.96 0.26 5.57
N ILE A 103 -36.54 0.48 4.32
CA ILE A 103 -36.90 1.66 3.53
C ILE A 103 -37.16 1.25 2.07
N THR A 104 -38.33 1.60 1.55
CA THR A 104 -38.70 1.43 0.15
C THR A 104 -38.48 2.74 -0.61
N ILE A 105 -37.79 2.66 -1.76
CA ILE A 105 -37.51 3.80 -2.61
C ILE A 105 -38.30 3.67 -3.90
N VAL A 106 -39.17 4.64 -4.16
CA VAL A 106 -39.99 4.70 -5.35
C VAL A 106 -39.31 5.61 -6.37
N HIS A 107 -38.83 5.00 -7.45
CA HIS A 107 -38.18 5.68 -8.57
C HIS A 107 -38.48 4.99 -9.91
N PRO A 108 -38.66 5.73 -11.02
CA PRO A 108 -39.08 7.14 -11.02
C PRO A 108 -40.43 7.29 -10.29
N PRO A 109 -40.65 8.34 -9.49
CA PRO A 109 -41.90 8.50 -8.73
C PRO A 109 -43.07 9.02 -9.57
N PHE A 110 -42.75 9.74 -10.65
CA PHE A 110 -43.67 10.34 -11.62
C PHE A 110 -42.88 10.64 -12.90
N PRO A 111 -43.53 10.95 -14.04
CA PRO A 111 -42.82 11.40 -15.24
C PRO A 111 -42.06 12.70 -14.97
N TYR A 112 -40.75 12.75 -15.19
CA TYR A 112 -39.97 13.98 -14.99
C TYR A 112 -39.02 14.24 -16.16
N PRO A 113 -38.72 15.51 -16.50
CA PRO A 113 -37.85 15.83 -17.62
C PRO A 113 -36.40 15.48 -17.31
N GLY A 114 -35.65 15.03 -18.33
CA GLY A 114 -34.19 14.84 -18.26
C GLY A 114 -33.39 16.15 -18.18
N LYS A 115 -34.00 17.24 -17.68
CA LYS A 115 -33.43 18.58 -17.48
C LYS A 115 -33.89 19.12 -16.12
N PRO A 116 -33.18 20.06 -15.49
CA PRO A 116 -33.54 20.56 -14.16
C PRO A 116 -34.95 21.16 -14.10
N PHE A 117 -35.73 20.83 -13.07
CA PHE A 117 -37.12 21.27 -12.89
C PHE A 117 -37.46 21.53 -11.42
N THR A 118 -38.47 22.34 -11.17
CA THR A 118 -39.04 22.52 -9.81
C THR A 118 -40.37 21.78 -9.72
N TYR A 119 -40.80 21.44 -8.51
CA TYR A 119 -42.08 20.74 -8.34
C TYR A 119 -42.90 21.27 -7.16
N GLN A 120 -44.21 21.08 -7.28
CA GLN A 120 -45.17 21.09 -6.19
C GLN A 120 -45.96 19.78 -6.26
N ILE A 121 -45.73 18.89 -5.29
CA ILE A 121 -46.39 17.60 -5.21
C ILE A 121 -47.46 17.66 -4.13
N ASN A 122 -48.70 17.33 -4.45
CA ASN A 122 -49.74 17.01 -3.48
C ASN A 122 -49.91 15.49 -3.45
N LEU A 123 -49.64 14.87 -2.32
CA LEU A 123 -49.78 13.43 -2.12
C LEU A 123 -50.92 13.15 -1.14
N LYS A 124 -51.93 12.44 -1.62
CA LYS A 124 -53.08 12.00 -0.82
C LYS A 124 -52.88 10.56 -0.38
N ILE A 125 -53.02 10.32 0.92
CA ILE A 125 -52.84 9.01 1.56
C ILE A 125 -54.08 8.70 2.40
N PRO A 126 -54.67 7.50 2.30
CA PRO A 126 -55.77 7.09 3.18
C PRO A 126 -55.37 7.16 4.66
N ASP A 127 -56.25 7.66 5.52
CA ASP A 127 -56.00 7.79 6.97
C ASP A 127 -55.84 6.42 7.67
N THR A 128 -56.29 5.34 7.02
CA THR A 128 -56.05 3.95 7.48
C THR A 128 -54.60 3.48 7.33
N PHE A 129 -53.76 4.26 6.65
CA PHE A 129 -52.34 3.97 6.43
C PHE A 129 -51.44 4.63 7.50
N GLU A 130 -51.89 4.61 8.76
CA GLU A 130 -51.36 5.40 9.90
C GLU A 130 -49.92 5.06 10.36
N ASN A 131 -49.31 3.98 9.85
CA ASN A 131 -48.02 3.47 10.34
C ASN A 131 -46.87 3.53 9.31
N MET A 132 -47.04 4.24 8.19
CA MET A 132 -46.00 4.41 7.17
C MET A 132 -45.60 5.88 7.06
N GLU A 133 -44.32 6.15 7.25
CA GLU A 133 -43.74 7.47 7.00
C GLU A 133 -43.43 7.64 5.51
N ILE A 134 -43.85 8.77 4.94
CA ILE A 134 -43.52 9.14 3.57
C ILE A 134 -42.68 10.41 3.58
N LEU A 135 -41.51 10.31 2.96
CA LEU A 135 -40.58 11.41 2.77
C LEU A 135 -40.39 11.65 1.26
N ILE A 136 -40.77 12.84 0.82
CA ILE A 136 -40.34 13.38 -0.46
C ILE A 136 -39.30 14.47 -0.16
N PRO A 137 -38.04 14.32 -0.61
CA PRO A 137 -36.98 15.30 -0.36
C PRO A 137 -37.30 16.68 -0.96
N SER A 138 -37.83 17.57 -0.11
CA SER A 138 -38.28 18.91 -0.48
C SER A 138 -37.85 19.98 0.52
N GLU A 139 -37.94 21.24 0.10
CA GLU A 139 -37.58 22.38 0.94
C GLU A 139 -38.72 22.75 1.90
N GLU A 140 -39.94 22.68 1.38
CA GLU A 140 -41.17 22.89 2.14
C GLU A 140 -41.98 21.58 2.15
N SER A 141 -42.51 21.23 3.33
CA SER A 141 -43.41 20.10 3.52
C SER A 141 -44.54 20.51 4.47
N LYS A 142 -45.79 20.32 4.08
CA LYS A 142 -46.97 20.54 4.92
C LYS A 142 -47.84 19.29 4.94
N ILE A 143 -48.46 19.00 6.08
CA ILE A 143 -49.40 17.90 6.25
C ILE A 143 -50.71 18.50 6.75
N GLU A 144 -51.80 18.20 6.08
CA GLU A 144 -53.17 18.55 6.47
C GLU A 144 -53.99 17.26 6.61
N ARG A 145 -54.79 17.16 7.68
CA ARG A 145 -55.67 15.99 7.92
C ARG A 145 -57.10 16.36 7.55
N ASP A 146 -57.69 15.60 6.63
CA ASP A 146 -59.12 15.61 6.33
C ASP A 146 -59.75 14.30 6.86
N LYS A 147 -61.08 14.20 6.88
CA LYS A 147 -61.85 13.12 7.54
C LYS A 147 -61.43 11.69 7.15
N ASN A 148 -60.93 11.49 5.93
CA ASN A 148 -60.62 10.16 5.39
C ASN A 148 -59.20 10.04 4.82
N PHE A 149 -58.42 11.13 4.75
CA PHE A 149 -57.09 11.11 4.14
C PHE A 149 -56.16 12.18 4.76
N LEU A 150 -54.86 11.90 4.68
CA LEU A 150 -53.79 12.85 4.92
C LEU A 150 -53.35 13.44 3.58
N LEU A 151 -53.30 14.76 3.50
CA LEU A 151 -52.78 15.50 2.34
C LEU A 151 -51.40 16.06 2.66
N TYR A 152 -50.40 15.56 1.95
CA TYR A 152 -49.04 16.05 2.03
C TYR A 152 -48.77 16.99 0.86
N THR A 153 -48.27 18.19 1.13
CA THR A 153 -47.79 19.11 0.10
C THR A 153 -46.29 19.26 0.23
N PHE A 154 -45.56 18.93 -0.85
CA PHE A 154 -44.12 19.08 -0.94
C PHE A 154 -43.77 20.07 -2.05
N LYS A 155 -42.90 21.03 -1.75
CA LYS A 155 -42.50 22.05 -2.73
C LYS A 155 -40.99 22.25 -2.76
N THR A 156 -40.47 22.44 -3.97
CA THR A 156 -39.07 22.79 -4.21
C THR A 156 -38.99 24.12 -4.92
N GLN A 157 -38.21 25.06 -4.37
CA GLN A 157 -37.96 26.35 -5.01
C GLN A 157 -36.71 26.31 -5.89
N ASN A 158 -35.83 25.32 -5.70
CA ASN A 158 -34.61 25.14 -6.49
C ASN A 158 -34.72 23.95 -7.47
N PRO A 159 -34.17 24.03 -8.70
CA PRO A 159 -34.43 23.05 -9.77
C PRO A 159 -33.66 21.73 -9.63
N LEU A 160 -34.34 20.59 -9.49
CA LEU A 160 -33.83 19.22 -9.31
C LEU A 160 -33.78 18.42 -10.61
N LEU A 161 -33.04 17.30 -10.65
CA LEU A 161 -32.94 16.42 -11.84
C LEU A 161 -33.58 15.05 -11.61
N ASN A 162 -33.31 14.43 -10.47
CA ASN A 162 -33.61 13.02 -10.25
C ASN A 162 -34.34 12.84 -8.90
N PRO A 163 -35.69 12.91 -8.89
CA PRO A 163 -36.48 12.81 -7.67
C PRO A 163 -36.68 11.36 -7.22
N CYS A 164 -36.99 11.19 -5.93
CA CYS A 164 -37.45 9.93 -5.36
C CYS A 164 -38.53 10.18 -4.30
N ILE A 165 -39.34 9.15 -4.03
CA ILE A 165 -40.19 9.08 -2.84
C ILE A 165 -39.64 7.97 -1.96
N ILE A 166 -39.53 8.25 -0.67
CA ILE A 166 -39.04 7.32 0.34
C ILE A 166 -40.21 6.96 1.24
N ILE A 167 -40.45 5.65 1.39
CA ILE A 167 -41.51 5.11 2.24
C ILE A 167 -40.84 4.23 3.29
N SER A 168 -41.19 4.41 4.56
CA SER A 168 -40.68 3.57 5.65
C SER A 168 -41.81 3.12 6.58
N PRO A 169 -41.84 1.84 6.99
CA PRO A 169 -42.71 1.37 8.06
C PRO A 169 -42.26 1.82 9.45
N PHE A 170 -41.10 2.49 9.56
CA PHE A 170 -40.59 3.01 10.81
C PHE A 170 -40.74 4.53 10.84
N LYS A 171 -40.99 5.05 12.05
CA LYS A 171 -40.99 6.49 12.28
C LYS A 171 -39.61 7.08 11.98
N LEU A 172 -39.56 8.11 11.15
CA LEU A 172 -38.32 8.83 10.82
C LEU A 172 -38.25 10.12 11.64
N GLU A 173 -37.25 10.23 12.50
CA GLU A 173 -36.90 11.49 13.15
C GLU A 173 -36.04 12.34 12.22
N LYS A 174 -36.30 13.65 12.24
CA LYS A 174 -35.62 14.65 11.42
C LYS A 174 -34.84 15.61 12.30
N MET A 175 -33.55 15.76 12.02
CA MET A 175 -32.69 16.79 12.63
C MET A 175 -32.09 17.69 11.57
N LYS A 176 -32.01 18.99 11.87
CA LYS A 176 -31.43 19.98 10.97
C LYS A 176 -30.14 20.54 11.55
N PHE A 177 -29.09 20.50 10.75
CA PHE A 177 -27.87 21.26 11.00
C PHE A 177 -27.59 22.19 9.82
N SER A 178 -26.76 23.20 10.05
CA SER A 178 -26.41 24.18 9.02
C SER A 178 -24.91 24.41 8.97
N TYR A 179 -24.40 24.59 7.76
CA TYR A 179 -23.03 24.97 7.48
C TYR A 179 -23.05 26.06 6.40
N LYS A 180 -22.61 27.27 6.76
CA LYS A 180 -22.79 28.48 5.93
C LYS A 180 -24.26 28.65 5.51
N ASN A 181 -24.53 28.74 4.22
CA ASN A 181 -25.87 28.85 3.62
C ASN A 181 -26.49 27.49 3.27
N PHE A 182 -25.85 26.37 3.65
CA PHE A 182 -26.35 25.01 3.41
C PHE A 182 -27.04 24.42 4.64
N SER A 183 -28.14 23.69 4.42
CA SER A 183 -28.89 22.96 5.43
C SER A 183 -28.77 21.46 5.20
N PHE A 184 -28.45 20.72 6.26
CA PHE A 184 -28.33 19.28 6.27
C PHE A 184 -29.45 18.71 7.14
N TYR A 185 -30.36 17.96 6.53
CA TYR A 185 -31.45 17.27 7.19
C TYR A 185 -31.11 15.79 7.34
N PHE A 186 -30.89 15.37 8.58
CA PHE A 186 -30.63 13.97 8.93
C PHE A 186 -31.95 13.29 9.25
N TYR A 187 -32.20 12.18 8.58
CA TYR A 187 -33.35 11.32 8.78
C TYR A 187 -32.87 9.97 9.30
N TYR A 188 -33.39 9.53 10.44
CA TYR A 188 -33.07 8.23 11.02
C TYR A 188 -34.28 7.64 11.74
N SER A 189 -34.29 6.32 11.88
CA SER A 189 -35.30 5.60 12.66
C SER A 189 -34.75 5.31 14.06
N PRO A 190 -35.35 5.86 15.14
CA PRO A 190 -34.98 5.52 16.52
C PRO A 190 -35.17 4.03 16.85
N GLN A 191 -36.03 3.33 16.10
CA GLN A 191 -36.22 1.89 16.25
C GLN A 191 -35.02 1.09 15.74
N LEU A 192 -34.27 1.61 14.77
CA LEU A 192 -33.11 0.95 14.17
C LEU A 192 -31.79 1.42 14.79
N TYR A 193 -31.76 2.68 15.25
CA TYR A 193 -30.55 3.29 15.80
C TYR A 193 -30.82 3.93 17.15
N THR A 194 -30.05 3.53 18.16
CA THR A 194 -29.94 4.29 19.42
C THR A 194 -29.02 5.49 19.21
N LEU A 195 -29.53 6.55 18.58
CA LEU A 195 -28.83 7.82 18.36
C LEU A 195 -29.50 8.94 19.14
N SER A 196 -28.69 9.70 19.90
CA SER A 196 -29.15 10.93 20.52
C SER A 196 -28.84 12.14 19.64
N GLU A 197 -29.57 13.25 19.84
CA GLU A 197 -29.26 14.54 19.22
C GLU A 197 -27.81 14.97 19.49
N LYS A 198 -27.29 14.66 20.68
CA LYS A 198 -25.90 14.97 21.06
C LYS A 198 -24.89 14.23 20.18
N ASP A 199 -25.18 12.99 19.79
CA ASP A 199 -24.29 12.19 18.95
C ASP A 199 -24.22 12.76 17.53
N LEU A 200 -25.38 13.03 16.91
CA LEU A 200 -25.43 13.64 15.58
C LEU A 200 -24.83 15.05 15.57
N LYS A 201 -25.07 15.84 16.62
CA LYS A 201 -24.42 17.16 16.77
C LYS A 201 -22.91 17.02 16.83
N LYS A 202 -22.37 16.07 17.61
CA LYS A 202 -20.92 15.84 17.69
C LYS A 202 -20.33 15.42 16.35
N ILE A 203 -20.98 14.50 15.64
CA ILE A 203 -20.58 14.09 14.28
C ILE A 203 -20.57 15.29 13.34
N PHE A 204 -21.61 16.13 13.38
CA PHE A 204 -21.70 17.30 12.52
C PHE A 204 -20.67 18.39 12.87
N GLU A 205 -20.35 18.60 14.15
CA GLU A 205 -19.26 19.50 14.55
C GLU A 205 -17.90 18.99 14.05
N ASN A 206 -17.63 17.68 14.11
CA ASN A 206 -16.44 17.09 13.48
C ASN A 206 -16.45 17.29 11.96
N PHE A 207 -17.59 17.14 11.29
CA PHE A 207 -17.69 17.45 9.86
C PHE A 207 -17.28 18.90 9.56
N LYS A 208 -17.74 19.87 10.36
CA LYS A 208 -17.39 21.29 10.16
C LYS A 208 -15.89 21.56 10.21
N THR A 209 -15.12 20.81 11.02
CA THR A 209 -13.66 21.02 11.10
C THR A 209 -12.95 20.65 9.80
N PHE A 210 -13.52 19.76 8.99
CA PHE A 210 -12.94 19.31 7.71
C PHE A 210 -13.69 19.83 6.47
N ALA A 211 -14.85 20.47 6.65
CA ALA A 211 -15.70 20.95 5.56
C ALA A 211 -15.00 21.96 4.61
N TYR A 212 -13.93 22.63 5.06
CA TYR A 212 -13.13 23.51 4.21
C TYR A 212 -12.50 22.77 3.01
N HIS A 213 -12.23 21.47 3.11
CA HIS A 213 -11.74 20.69 1.97
C HIS A 213 -12.75 20.67 0.83
N LEU A 214 -14.04 20.49 1.14
CA LEU A 214 -15.13 20.53 0.16
C LEU A 214 -15.30 21.94 -0.45
N GLU A 215 -15.03 23.00 0.32
CA GLU A 215 -15.04 24.38 -0.19
C GLU A 215 -13.94 24.64 -1.20
N ASN A 216 -12.74 24.12 -0.93
CA ASN A 216 -11.57 24.29 -1.79
C ASN A 216 -11.80 23.66 -3.18
N ILE A 217 -12.54 22.55 -3.25
CA ILE A 217 -12.88 21.88 -4.51
C ILE A 217 -14.21 22.36 -5.13
N GLY A 218 -14.91 23.30 -4.47
CA GLY A 218 -16.10 23.94 -5.03
C GLY A 218 -17.44 23.21 -4.80
N ILE A 219 -17.49 22.18 -3.96
CA ILE A 219 -18.70 21.37 -3.72
C ILE A 219 -19.89 22.22 -3.24
N PHE A 220 -19.62 23.30 -2.52
CA PHE A 220 -20.61 24.25 -2.02
C PHE A 220 -20.95 25.40 -3.00
N LEU A 221 -20.57 25.27 -4.27
CA LEU A 221 -21.01 26.21 -5.33
C LEU A 221 -22.30 25.74 -6.00
N HIS A 222 -22.67 24.49 -5.74
CA HIS A 222 -23.90 23.91 -6.25
C HIS A 222 -25.12 24.74 -5.77
N PRO A 223 -26.09 25.05 -6.66
CA PRO A 223 -27.29 25.82 -6.29
C PRO A 223 -28.18 25.15 -5.23
N PHE A 224 -28.06 23.83 -5.03
CA PHE A 224 -28.82 23.11 -4.02
C PHE A 224 -28.28 23.35 -2.62
N LYS A 225 -28.97 24.20 -1.87
CA LYS A 225 -28.61 24.57 -0.50
C LYS A 225 -29.09 23.58 0.55
N ILE A 226 -29.81 22.53 0.16
CA ILE A 226 -30.40 21.57 1.09
C ILE A 226 -29.91 20.17 0.75
N PHE A 227 -29.52 19.44 1.79
CA PHE A 227 -29.08 18.05 1.74
C PHE A 227 -29.98 17.18 2.63
N HIS A 228 -30.49 16.08 2.09
CA HIS A 228 -31.23 15.08 2.84
C HIS A 228 -30.33 13.86 3.03
N LEU A 229 -29.96 13.56 4.27
CA LEU A 229 -29.11 12.45 4.65
C LEU A 229 -29.98 11.41 5.32
N ILE A 230 -30.05 10.21 4.75
CA ILE A 230 -30.93 9.14 5.21
C ILE A 230 -30.05 8.03 5.75
N LEU A 231 -30.17 7.79 7.06
CA LEU A 231 -29.46 6.71 7.73
C LEU A 231 -30.10 5.37 7.38
N VAL A 232 -29.27 4.49 6.80
CA VAL A 232 -29.68 3.15 6.32
C VAL A 232 -28.83 2.06 6.96
N PRO A 233 -29.34 0.82 7.09
CA PRO A 233 -28.56 -0.30 7.64
C PRO A 233 -27.25 -0.53 6.89
N GLU A 234 -26.28 -1.15 7.56
CA GLU A 234 -24.95 -1.42 6.96
C GLU A 234 -25.04 -2.36 5.74
N ASP A 235 -26.05 -3.24 5.71
CA ASP A 235 -26.35 -4.18 4.63
C ASP A 235 -27.35 -3.65 3.60
N PHE A 236 -27.67 -2.35 3.65
CA PHE A 236 -28.62 -1.74 2.71
C PHE A 236 -28.10 -1.84 1.27
N PRO A 237 -28.93 -2.29 0.31
CA PRO A 237 -28.49 -2.50 -1.06
C PRO A 237 -28.00 -1.20 -1.71
N LYS A 238 -27.06 -1.30 -2.64
CA LYS A 238 -26.65 -0.14 -3.44
C LYS A 238 -27.85 0.36 -4.25
N VAL A 239 -28.23 1.61 -4.02
CA VAL A 239 -29.34 2.26 -4.73
C VAL A 239 -28.81 3.27 -5.72
N LYS A 240 -29.59 3.51 -6.78
CA LYS A 240 -29.39 4.64 -7.69
C LYS A 240 -29.30 5.95 -6.89
N SER A 241 -28.43 6.84 -7.36
CA SER A 241 -28.25 8.17 -6.78
C SER A 241 -29.44 9.09 -7.08
N PHE A 242 -29.88 9.94 -6.13
CA PHE A 242 -30.99 10.90 -6.31
C PHE A 242 -30.58 12.32 -5.93
N SER A 243 -31.12 13.34 -6.58
CA SER A 243 -30.68 14.72 -6.36
C SER A 243 -30.84 15.14 -4.89
N ASN A 244 -29.76 15.67 -4.30
CA ASN A 244 -29.70 16.14 -2.90
C ASN A 244 -30.02 15.12 -1.81
N VAL A 245 -30.08 13.84 -2.15
CA VAL A 245 -30.28 12.75 -1.18
C VAL A 245 -29.01 11.92 -1.09
N LEU A 246 -28.54 11.67 0.13
CA LEU A 246 -27.45 10.77 0.42
C LEU A 246 -27.95 9.68 1.37
N PHE A 247 -27.96 8.43 0.90
CA PHE A 247 -28.11 7.28 1.80
C PHE A 247 -26.75 6.96 2.40
N ILE A 248 -26.67 6.87 3.73
CA ILE A 248 -25.42 6.65 4.43
C ILE A 248 -25.63 5.72 5.62
N SER A 249 -24.71 4.78 5.82
CA SER A 249 -24.73 3.93 7.01
C SER A 249 -24.20 4.67 8.23
N TYR A 250 -24.53 4.18 9.42
CA TYR A 250 -24.07 4.84 10.65
C TYR A 250 -22.55 4.79 10.80
N SER A 251 -21.90 3.69 10.43
CA SER A 251 -20.44 3.57 10.44
C SER A 251 -19.78 4.64 9.57
N SER A 252 -20.29 4.79 8.33
CA SER A 252 -19.80 5.75 7.34
C SER A 252 -20.07 7.20 7.73
N LEU A 253 -21.19 7.46 8.41
CA LEU A 253 -21.51 8.79 8.91
C LEU A 253 -20.63 9.19 10.11
N LYS A 254 -20.35 8.23 11.00
CA LYS A 254 -19.56 8.45 12.21
C LYS A 254 -18.09 8.75 11.88
N ASP A 255 -17.53 8.09 10.87
CA ASP A 255 -16.21 8.44 10.34
C ASP A 255 -16.31 9.71 9.48
N THR A 256 -15.71 10.79 9.96
CA THR A 256 -15.76 12.08 9.27
C THR A 256 -15.12 12.04 7.88
N LYS A 257 -14.03 11.28 7.69
CA LYS A 257 -13.37 11.18 6.37
C LYS A 257 -14.27 10.45 5.38
N GLN A 258 -14.86 9.35 5.81
CA GLN A 258 -15.80 8.58 4.99
C GLN A 258 -17.07 9.38 4.68
N PHE A 259 -17.57 10.17 5.62
CA PHE A 259 -18.71 11.06 5.38
C PHE A 259 -18.39 12.12 4.31
N LEU A 260 -17.21 12.76 4.36
CA LEU A 260 -16.76 13.71 3.33
C LEU A 260 -16.61 13.03 1.96
N HIS A 261 -16.05 11.82 1.93
CA HIS A 261 -15.92 11.00 0.72
C HIS A 261 -17.30 10.75 0.09
N CYS A 262 -18.26 10.21 0.87
CA CYS A 262 -19.61 9.91 0.39
C CYS A 262 -20.36 11.16 -0.11
N LEU A 263 -20.22 12.29 0.59
CA LEU A 263 -20.83 13.55 0.18
C LEU A 263 -20.23 14.09 -1.12
N THR A 264 -18.92 13.96 -1.29
CA THR A 264 -18.21 14.35 -2.54
C THR A 264 -18.65 13.45 -3.68
N LYS A 265 -18.63 12.13 -3.48
CA LYS A 265 -19.11 11.16 -4.45
C LYS A 265 -20.50 11.51 -4.95
N LYS A 266 -21.42 11.74 -4.00
CA LYS A 266 -22.81 12.08 -4.31
C LYS A 266 -22.95 13.34 -5.16
N LYS A 267 -22.08 14.33 -4.95
CA LYS A 267 -22.08 15.56 -5.72
C LYS A 267 -21.52 15.38 -7.12
N LEU A 268 -20.47 14.59 -7.29
CA LEU A 268 -19.88 14.36 -8.60
C LEU A 268 -20.72 13.43 -9.48
N GLU A 269 -21.50 12.52 -8.88
CA GLU A 269 -22.35 11.55 -9.59
C GLU A 269 -23.37 12.18 -10.56
N ASP A 270 -23.94 13.33 -10.20
CA ASP A 270 -25.00 13.97 -10.99
C ASP A 270 -24.46 14.97 -12.04
N GLU A 271 -23.15 15.27 -12.02
CA GLU A 271 -22.60 16.45 -12.72
C GLU A 271 -21.39 16.15 -13.63
N ILE A 272 -20.62 15.09 -13.35
CA ILE A 272 -19.43 14.75 -14.14
C ILE A 272 -19.57 13.35 -14.74
N LEU A 273 -19.44 13.27 -16.07
CA LEU A 273 -19.47 12.00 -16.81
C LEU A 273 -18.09 11.34 -16.75
N LEU A 274 -17.85 10.60 -15.67
CA LEU A 274 -16.66 9.77 -15.48
C LEU A 274 -17.07 8.31 -15.28
N GLU A 275 -16.25 7.40 -15.81
CA GLU A 275 -16.28 6.00 -15.39
C GLU A 275 -16.08 5.90 -13.88
N GLU A 276 -16.73 4.92 -13.26
CA GLU A 276 -16.78 4.82 -11.80
C GLU A 276 -15.38 4.70 -11.18
N GLU A 277 -14.48 3.97 -11.81
CA GLU A 277 -13.06 3.85 -11.40
C GLU A 277 -12.35 5.21 -11.36
N ILE A 278 -12.51 6.01 -12.42
CA ILE A 278 -11.86 7.32 -12.54
C ILE A 278 -12.45 8.30 -11.53
N LYS A 279 -13.77 8.27 -11.35
CA LYS A 279 -14.47 9.10 -10.37
C LYS A 279 -13.99 8.79 -8.94
N GLU A 280 -13.92 7.52 -8.59
CA GLU A 280 -13.41 7.09 -7.27
C GLU A 280 -11.96 7.50 -7.05
N GLY A 281 -11.09 7.34 -8.06
CA GLY A 281 -9.70 7.78 -7.96
C GLY A 281 -9.55 9.29 -7.80
N LEU A 282 -10.42 10.07 -8.46
CA LEU A 282 -10.48 11.53 -8.31
C LEU A 282 -10.91 11.93 -6.89
N ILE A 283 -11.96 11.30 -6.36
CA ILE A 283 -12.43 11.56 -4.99
C ILE A 283 -11.36 11.18 -3.97
N THR A 284 -10.72 10.03 -4.17
CA THR A 284 -9.59 9.56 -3.36
C THR A 284 -8.48 10.62 -3.33
N TYR A 285 -8.14 11.23 -4.47
CA TYR A 285 -7.13 12.29 -4.54
C TYR A 285 -7.59 13.61 -3.89
N LEU A 286 -8.82 14.04 -4.12
CA LEU A 286 -9.35 15.33 -3.65
C LEU A 286 -9.70 15.33 -2.15
N ILE A 287 -10.05 14.19 -1.59
CA ILE A 287 -10.55 14.05 -0.21
C ILE A 287 -9.65 13.15 0.60
N ASP A 288 -9.63 11.84 0.33
CA ASP A 288 -9.03 10.85 1.23
C ASP A 288 -7.54 11.07 1.42
N TYR A 289 -6.83 11.35 0.33
CA TYR A 289 -5.41 11.69 0.32
C TYR A 289 -5.11 13.05 0.97
N GLN A 290 -6.01 14.03 0.85
CA GLN A 290 -5.83 15.34 1.48
C GLN A 290 -6.08 15.31 2.99
N LEU A 291 -6.89 14.37 3.46
CA LEU A 291 -7.20 14.12 4.87
C LEU A 291 -6.28 13.04 5.50
N ALA A 292 -5.38 12.45 4.72
CA ALA A 292 -4.42 11.48 5.23
C ALA A 292 -3.40 12.17 6.14
N GLU A 293 -3.18 11.60 7.33
CA GLU A 293 -2.20 12.14 8.29
C GLU A 293 -0.78 11.99 7.75
N ASN A 294 -0.48 10.84 7.15
CA ASN A 294 0.75 10.58 6.43
C ASN A 294 0.46 10.32 4.95
N LYS A 295 0.75 11.32 4.11
CA LYS A 295 0.57 11.24 2.65
C LYS A 295 1.47 10.16 2.01
N LYS A 296 2.68 9.93 2.55
CA LYS A 296 3.62 8.91 2.05
C LYS A 296 3.07 7.51 2.29
N ASP A 297 2.64 7.21 3.50
CA ASP A 297 2.04 5.92 3.83
C ASP A 297 0.77 5.66 3.04
N PHE A 298 -0.08 6.70 2.86
CA PHE A 298 -1.27 6.59 2.03
C PHE A 298 -0.92 6.15 0.60
N ARG A 299 0.08 6.80 -0.03
CA ARG A 299 0.55 6.43 -1.36
C ARG A 299 1.13 5.02 -1.37
N LYS A 300 2.00 4.68 -0.42
CA LYS A 300 2.59 3.33 -0.29
C LYS A 300 1.50 2.26 -0.19
N LEU A 301 0.46 2.48 0.61
CA LEU A 301 -0.69 1.59 0.73
C LEU A 301 -1.45 1.42 -0.60
N GLN A 302 -1.64 2.48 -1.38
CA GLN A 302 -2.29 2.39 -2.71
C GLN A 302 -1.47 1.56 -3.72
N ILE A 303 -0.14 1.53 -3.59
CA ILE A 303 0.73 0.72 -4.46
C ILE A 303 0.83 -0.72 -3.95
N LEU A 304 0.98 -0.92 -2.64
CA LEU A 304 1.00 -2.22 -1.98
C LEU A 304 -0.30 -2.99 -2.21
N PHE A 305 -1.43 -2.27 -2.12
CA PHE A 305 -2.77 -2.83 -2.10
C PHE A 305 -3.66 -2.18 -3.16
N PRO A 306 -3.32 -2.36 -4.45
CA PRO A 306 -3.97 -1.63 -5.52
C PRO A 306 -5.43 -2.08 -5.69
N LYS A 307 -6.34 -1.13 -5.60
CA LYS A 307 -7.75 -1.28 -5.97
C LYS A 307 -7.94 -0.86 -7.42
N LYS A 308 -9.16 -1.03 -7.95
CA LYS A 308 -9.49 -0.60 -9.33
C LYS A 308 -9.19 0.89 -9.50
N GLU A 309 -9.59 1.70 -8.53
CA GLU A 309 -9.44 3.15 -8.51
C GLU A 309 -8.02 3.66 -8.23
N SER A 310 -7.09 2.82 -7.79
CA SER A 310 -5.72 3.25 -7.41
C SER A 310 -4.95 3.81 -8.61
N LYS A 311 -5.15 3.25 -9.82
CA LYS A 311 -4.57 3.80 -11.06
C LYS A 311 -5.04 5.24 -11.29
N ALA A 312 -6.33 5.50 -11.16
CA ALA A 312 -6.93 6.82 -11.30
C ALA A 312 -6.43 7.80 -10.23
N PHE A 313 -6.31 7.36 -8.97
CA PHE A 313 -5.69 8.17 -7.92
C PHE A 313 -4.28 8.66 -8.32
N PHE A 314 -3.40 7.74 -8.76
CA PHE A 314 -2.05 8.10 -9.18
C PHE A 314 -2.03 8.96 -10.44
N TYR A 315 -3.00 8.81 -11.34
CA TYR A 315 -3.14 9.67 -12.51
C TYR A 315 -3.40 11.13 -12.11
N PHE A 316 -4.33 11.37 -11.18
CA PHE A 316 -4.60 12.73 -10.69
C PHE A 316 -3.47 13.28 -9.84
N LEU A 317 -2.80 12.44 -9.04
CA LEU A 317 -1.58 12.82 -8.34
C LEU A 317 -0.49 13.26 -9.32
N PHE A 318 -0.27 12.49 -10.41
CA PHE A 318 0.69 12.85 -11.45
C PHE A 318 0.37 14.19 -12.10
N LEU A 319 -0.89 14.44 -12.48
CA LEU A 319 -1.31 15.73 -13.03
C LEU A 319 -1.07 16.88 -12.04
N ALA A 320 -1.39 16.67 -10.76
CA ALA A 320 -1.23 17.68 -9.73
C ALA A 320 0.23 17.97 -9.40
N GLU A 321 1.12 16.98 -9.41
CA GLU A 321 2.57 17.19 -9.24
C GLU A 321 3.15 17.99 -10.42
N ARG A 322 2.58 17.87 -11.63
CA ARG A 322 3.02 18.63 -12.80
C ARG A 322 2.62 20.09 -12.79
N ILE A 323 1.37 20.39 -12.47
CA ILE A 323 0.85 21.77 -12.50
C ILE A 323 0.88 22.46 -11.13
N GLY A 324 1.17 21.71 -10.07
CA GLY A 324 1.12 22.12 -8.66
C GLY A 324 -0.25 21.84 -8.02
N GLU A 325 -0.25 21.24 -6.82
CA GLU A 325 -1.46 20.82 -6.09
C GLU A 325 -2.50 21.95 -5.96
N LYS A 326 -2.07 23.16 -5.56
CA LYS A 326 -2.95 24.33 -5.42
C LYS A 326 -3.61 24.73 -6.74
N ASN A 327 -2.84 24.68 -7.83
CA ASN A 327 -3.36 25.00 -9.16
C ASN A 327 -4.35 23.93 -9.60
N PHE A 328 -4.01 22.66 -9.43
CA PHE A 328 -4.89 21.54 -9.76
C PHE A 328 -6.25 21.65 -9.05
N ILE A 329 -6.26 21.87 -7.74
CA ILE A 329 -7.50 22.04 -6.96
C ILE A 329 -8.32 23.23 -7.47
N ASN A 330 -7.67 24.37 -7.75
CA ASN A 330 -8.35 25.55 -8.28
C ASN A 330 -8.93 25.33 -9.69
N PHE A 331 -8.21 24.60 -10.55
CA PHE A 331 -8.71 24.24 -11.87
C PHE A 331 -9.87 23.26 -11.78
N PHE A 332 -9.79 22.27 -10.90
CA PHE A 332 -10.89 21.37 -10.64
C PHE A 332 -12.13 22.13 -10.17
N LYS A 333 -11.97 23.07 -9.23
CA LYS A 333 -13.07 23.94 -8.77
C LYS A 333 -13.73 24.70 -9.93
N LYS A 334 -12.94 25.36 -10.80
CA LYS A 334 -13.45 26.06 -12.00
C LYS A 334 -14.10 25.12 -13.01
N PHE A 335 -13.59 23.90 -13.14
CA PHE A 335 -14.17 22.88 -13.99
C PHE A 335 -15.52 22.45 -13.45
N TYR A 336 -15.59 22.10 -12.16
CA TYR A 336 -16.80 21.73 -11.46
C TYR A 336 -17.88 22.80 -11.58
N GLU A 337 -17.56 24.07 -11.32
CA GLU A 337 -18.46 25.22 -11.54
C GLU A 337 -19.11 25.23 -12.93
N LYS A 338 -18.33 24.90 -13.97
CA LYS A 338 -18.80 24.86 -15.36
C LYS A 338 -19.52 23.56 -15.74
N SER A 339 -19.43 22.53 -14.90
CA SER A 339 -20.10 21.23 -15.05
C SER A 339 -21.46 21.18 -14.36
N ILE A 340 -21.76 22.13 -13.47
CA ILE A 340 -23.09 22.23 -12.86
C ILE A 340 -24.14 22.32 -13.97
N PHE A 341 -25.05 21.34 -14.01
CA PHE A 341 -26.07 21.13 -15.03
C PHE A 341 -25.59 20.85 -16.47
N ASN A 342 -24.29 20.69 -16.69
CA ASN A 342 -23.72 20.36 -17.99
C ASN A 342 -22.77 19.18 -17.85
N PHE A 343 -23.17 18.00 -18.33
CA PHE A 343 -22.31 16.82 -18.29
C PHE A 343 -20.99 17.08 -19.02
N ARG A 344 -19.88 17.06 -18.29
CA ARG A 344 -18.52 17.16 -18.83
C ARG A 344 -17.74 15.88 -18.59
N SER A 345 -16.88 15.55 -19.54
CA SER A 345 -16.01 14.37 -19.52
C SER A 345 -14.63 14.69 -18.92
N LEU A 346 -13.82 13.64 -18.68
CA LEU A 346 -12.41 13.80 -18.32
C LEU A 346 -11.63 14.60 -19.39
N ASN A 347 -11.92 14.36 -20.67
CA ASN A 347 -11.24 15.06 -21.78
C ASN A 347 -11.50 16.56 -21.74
N ASP A 348 -12.69 17.00 -21.37
CA ASP A 348 -13.01 18.42 -21.19
C ASP A 348 -12.17 19.06 -20.08
N PHE A 349 -11.92 18.31 -18.99
CA PHE A 349 -11.03 18.76 -17.92
C PHE A 349 -9.58 18.86 -18.38
N LEU A 350 -9.08 17.87 -19.13
CA LEU A 350 -7.71 17.89 -19.67
C LEU A 350 -7.52 19.04 -20.68
N ILE A 351 -8.50 19.31 -21.54
CA ILE A 351 -8.49 20.44 -22.48
C ILE A 351 -8.43 21.76 -21.72
N LEU A 352 -9.19 21.91 -20.63
CA LEU A 352 -9.15 23.11 -19.79
C LEU A 352 -7.75 23.36 -19.20
N ILE A 353 -7.07 22.30 -18.75
CA ILE A 353 -5.69 22.37 -18.25
C ILE A 353 -4.74 22.78 -19.40
N GLN A 354 -4.84 22.13 -20.56
CA GLN A 354 -3.98 22.40 -21.73
C GLN A 354 -4.10 23.84 -22.23
N GLN A 355 -5.31 24.41 -22.25
CA GLN A 355 -5.52 25.80 -22.64
C GLN A 355 -4.86 26.78 -21.68
N SER A 356 -4.78 26.43 -20.40
CA SER A 356 -4.26 27.29 -19.35
C SER A 356 -2.75 27.18 -19.19
N TYR A 357 -2.16 26.05 -19.62
CA TYR A 357 -0.72 25.81 -19.61
C TYR A 357 -0.26 25.16 -20.93
N PRO A 358 -0.07 25.95 -22.00
CA PRO A 358 0.37 25.44 -23.30
C PRO A 358 1.72 24.71 -23.25
N GLU A 359 2.61 25.09 -22.33
CA GLU A 359 3.89 24.43 -22.06
C GLU A 359 3.72 22.98 -21.57
N PHE A 360 2.58 22.65 -20.97
CA PHE A 360 2.25 21.29 -20.52
C PHE A 360 1.50 20.45 -21.56
N LYS A 361 1.22 20.99 -22.75
CA LYS A 361 0.54 20.28 -23.83
C LYS A 361 1.27 19.00 -24.25
N ASN A 362 2.60 19.01 -24.19
CA ASN A 362 3.44 17.86 -24.50
C ASN A 362 3.61 16.89 -23.32
N PHE A 363 3.10 17.19 -22.12
CA PHE A 363 3.32 16.39 -20.89
C PHE A 363 2.04 15.72 -20.35
N ILE A 364 0.85 16.11 -20.82
CA ILE A 364 -0.41 15.50 -20.37
C ILE A 364 -0.61 14.14 -21.05
N ILE A 365 -0.41 13.06 -20.30
CA ILE A 365 -0.68 11.67 -20.69
C ILE A 365 -2.21 11.43 -20.60
N SER A 366 -2.81 10.69 -21.54
CA SER A 366 -4.22 10.29 -21.38
C SER A 366 -4.36 9.21 -20.31
N TYR A 367 -5.57 8.99 -19.78
CA TYR A 367 -5.76 7.96 -18.75
C TYR A 367 -5.46 6.55 -19.29
N GLU A 368 -5.74 6.31 -20.56
CA GLU A 368 -5.52 5.04 -21.25
C GLU A 368 -4.02 4.77 -21.46
N GLU A 369 -3.23 5.81 -21.76
CA GLU A 369 -1.77 5.75 -21.91
C GLU A 369 -1.04 5.66 -20.55
N PHE A 370 -1.69 6.02 -19.44
CA PHE A 370 -1.08 5.97 -18.12
C PHE A 370 -0.91 4.50 -17.65
N GLN A 371 0.33 4.03 -17.57
CA GLN A 371 0.67 2.64 -17.27
C GLN A 371 1.49 2.51 -15.99
N LYS A 372 1.46 1.31 -15.40
CA LYS A 372 2.27 0.98 -14.21
C LYS A 372 3.73 0.81 -14.63
N LEU A 373 4.62 1.54 -13.95
CA LEU A 373 6.06 1.56 -14.24
C LEU A 373 6.80 0.40 -13.56
N ASN A 374 7.79 -0.16 -14.26
CA ASN A 374 8.83 -0.99 -13.65
C ASN A 374 10.13 -0.21 -13.71
N LEU A 375 10.66 0.21 -12.57
CA LEU A 375 11.89 0.99 -12.51
C LEU A 375 13.02 0.13 -11.97
N ARG A 376 14.22 0.29 -12.54
CA ARG A 376 15.46 -0.20 -11.95
C ARG A 376 16.57 0.82 -12.21
N GLY A 377 17.60 0.83 -11.37
CA GLY A 377 18.76 1.67 -11.58
C GLY A 377 20.06 0.90 -11.37
N GLU A 378 21.12 1.37 -12.03
CA GLU A 378 22.45 0.79 -11.95
C GLU A 378 23.49 1.90 -11.90
N VAL A 379 24.40 1.84 -10.92
CA VAL A 379 25.55 2.75 -10.86
C VAL A 379 26.69 2.18 -11.71
N LYS A 380 27.04 2.88 -12.78
CA LYS A 380 28.10 2.46 -13.71
C LYS A 380 29.48 2.82 -13.21
N SER A 381 29.62 4.02 -12.65
CA SER A 381 30.90 4.52 -12.15
C SER A 381 30.69 5.57 -11.06
N ILE A 382 31.67 5.70 -10.17
CA ILE A 382 31.78 6.83 -9.24
C ILE A 382 33.20 7.39 -9.37
N ILE A 383 33.30 8.65 -9.75
CA ILE A 383 34.57 9.34 -9.93
C ILE A 383 34.68 10.40 -8.82
N GLN A 384 35.75 10.34 -8.03
CA GLN A 384 36.04 11.39 -7.06
C GLN A 384 36.71 12.58 -7.75
N GLU A 385 36.06 13.73 -7.67
CA GLU A 385 36.65 15.04 -7.99
C GLU A 385 37.03 15.75 -6.67
N LYS A 386 37.84 16.81 -6.73
CA LYS A 386 38.47 17.43 -5.54
C LYS A 386 37.56 17.55 -4.31
N ASP A 387 36.35 18.08 -4.48
CA ASP A 387 35.41 18.37 -3.38
C ASP A 387 34.08 17.59 -3.45
N PHE A 388 33.85 16.81 -4.51
CA PHE A 388 32.57 16.13 -4.77
C PHE A 388 32.77 14.82 -5.55
N TYR A 389 31.76 13.97 -5.58
CA TYR A 389 31.75 12.74 -6.37
C TYR A 389 30.83 12.91 -7.58
N LEU A 390 31.27 12.48 -8.75
CA LEU A 390 30.45 12.32 -9.94
C LEU A 390 29.94 10.88 -10.00
N LEU A 391 28.63 10.74 -9.95
CA LEU A 391 27.91 9.48 -10.06
C LEU A 391 27.36 9.32 -11.47
N ASP A 392 27.76 8.27 -12.16
CA ASP A 392 27.14 7.85 -13.43
C ASP A 392 26.06 6.80 -13.15
N LEU A 393 24.80 7.21 -13.28
CA LEU A 393 23.61 6.41 -12.99
C LEU A 393 22.84 6.10 -14.28
N THR A 394 22.61 4.83 -14.57
CA THR A 394 21.68 4.40 -15.62
C THR A 394 20.33 4.03 -15.00
N LEU A 395 19.24 4.63 -15.47
CA LEU A 395 17.88 4.24 -15.11
C LEU A 395 17.20 3.49 -16.26
N TYR A 396 16.40 2.49 -15.92
CA TYR A 396 15.62 1.70 -16.88
C TYR A 396 14.13 1.69 -16.50
N THR A 397 13.28 1.67 -17.52
CA THR A 397 11.81 1.54 -17.40
C THR A 397 11.24 0.55 -18.42
N ASN A 398 10.02 0.07 -18.23
CA ASN A 398 9.29 -0.81 -19.16
C ASN A 398 8.51 -0.06 -20.26
N LEU A 399 8.56 1.28 -20.27
CA LEU A 399 7.88 2.07 -21.29
C LEU A 399 8.73 2.17 -22.56
N ALA A 400 8.19 1.70 -23.68
CA ALA A 400 8.83 1.86 -24.98
C ALA A 400 8.95 3.34 -25.37
N SER A 401 10.02 3.71 -26.06
CA SER A 401 10.31 5.09 -26.50
C SER A 401 9.17 5.78 -27.28
N LYS A 402 8.33 5.02 -28.00
CA LYS A 402 7.14 5.54 -28.70
C LYS A 402 6.01 6.00 -27.77
N ASN A 403 5.95 5.47 -26.55
CA ASN A 403 4.98 5.86 -25.53
C ASN A 403 5.56 6.90 -24.55
N LEU A 404 6.89 7.05 -24.53
CA LEU A 404 7.64 8.06 -23.76
C LEU A 404 7.72 9.43 -24.47
N VAL A 405 6.72 9.80 -25.27
CA VAL A 405 6.62 11.15 -25.87
C VAL A 405 6.65 12.25 -24.78
N LYS A 406 6.44 11.86 -23.51
CA LYS A 406 6.28 12.74 -22.36
C LYS A 406 7.29 12.32 -21.28
N SER A 407 8.24 13.21 -20.96
CA SER A 407 9.21 13.04 -19.86
C SER A 407 8.50 12.61 -18.57
N ILE A 408 9.08 11.74 -17.74
CA ILE A 408 8.56 11.29 -16.44
C ILE A 408 9.49 11.77 -15.33
N PRO A 409 9.01 12.44 -14.27
CA PRO A 409 9.87 12.96 -13.21
C PRO A 409 10.08 11.87 -12.15
N ILE A 410 11.32 11.40 -12.02
CA ILE A 410 11.73 10.38 -11.06
C ILE A 410 12.45 11.09 -9.92
N SER A 411 11.87 11.04 -8.72
CA SER A 411 12.53 11.55 -7.51
C SER A 411 13.53 10.51 -7.00
N LEU A 412 14.73 10.96 -6.65
CA LEU A 412 15.80 10.16 -6.05
C LEU A 412 16.22 10.76 -4.72
N GLU A 413 16.55 9.90 -3.76
CA GLU A 413 17.31 10.24 -2.57
C GLU A 413 18.66 9.54 -2.64
N ILE A 414 19.76 10.29 -2.57
CA ILE A 414 21.11 9.75 -2.59
C ILE A 414 21.70 9.94 -1.19
N GLU A 415 21.88 8.87 -0.45
CA GLU A 415 22.54 8.91 0.86
C GLU A 415 24.06 8.90 0.66
N THR A 416 24.75 9.81 1.34
CA THR A 416 26.21 9.88 1.36
C THR A 416 26.70 9.93 2.80
N GLU A 417 28.01 9.71 3.00
CA GLU A 417 28.66 9.84 4.31
C GLU A 417 28.45 11.24 4.97
N LYS A 418 28.12 12.27 4.18
CA LYS A 418 27.91 13.66 4.62
C LYS A 418 26.42 14.03 4.74
N GLY A 419 25.50 13.12 4.44
CA GLY A 419 24.05 13.31 4.48
C GLY A 419 23.35 12.96 3.16
N SER A 420 22.04 13.23 3.08
CA SER A 420 21.23 12.89 1.90
C SER A 420 21.13 14.05 0.89
N LYS A 421 21.10 13.73 -0.41
CA LYS A 421 20.78 14.67 -1.50
C LYS A 421 19.54 14.20 -2.25
N PHE A 422 18.53 15.06 -2.35
CA PHE A 422 17.35 14.82 -3.17
C PHE A 422 17.52 15.39 -4.58
N VAL A 423 17.19 14.59 -5.60
CA VAL A 423 17.28 14.98 -7.02
C VAL A 423 16.02 14.53 -7.75
N VAL A 424 15.52 15.31 -8.70
CA VAL A 424 14.46 14.88 -9.61
C VAL A 424 15.04 14.77 -11.02
N LEU A 425 14.98 13.58 -11.60
CA LEU A 425 15.45 13.29 -12.95
C LEU A 425 14.27 13.13 -13.91
N ASN A 426 14.43 13.63 -15.12
CA ASN A 426 13.41 13.57 -16.15
C ASN A 426 13.74 12.43 -17.12
N LEU A 427 13.02 11.32 -17.01
CA LEU A 427 13.20 10.13 -17.83
C LEU A 427 12.42 10.27 -19.14
N GLU A 428 13.11 10.24 -20.28
CA GLU A 428 12.54 10.43 -21.62
C GLU A 428 12.69 9.18 -22.49
N LYS A 429 13.52 8.22 -22.06
CA LYS A 429 13.82 6.99 -22.80
C LYS A 429 13.67 5.78 -21.88
N GLU A 430 13.47 4.62 -22.51
CA GLU A 430 13.37 3.33 -21.81
C GLU A 430 14.62 3.03 -20.98
N THR A 431 15.79 3.48 -21.47
CA THR A 431 17.06 3.45 -20.76
C THR A 431 17.73 4.81 -20.94
N GLN A 432 18.19 5.41 -19.85
CA GLN A 432 18.81 6.73 -19.88
C GLN A 432 19.89 6.86 -18.81
N ASP A 433 21.01 7.42 -19.22
CA ASP A 433 22.15 7.71 -18.35
C ASP A 433 22.05 9.14 -17.81
N PHE A 434 22.43 9.30 -16.55
CA PHE A 434 22.45 10.56 -15.84
C PHE A 434 23.76 10.69 -15.08
N GLN A 435 24.34 11.89 -15.12
CA GLN A 435 25.50 12.22 -14.33
C GLN A 435 25.09 13.17 -13.20
N ILE A 436 25.38 12.79 -11.96
CA ILE A 436 24.91 13.48 -10.77
C ILE A 436 26.12 13.82 -9.89
N SER A 437 26.28 15.09 -9.53
CA SER A 437 27.28 15.50 -8.54
C SER A 437 26.73 15.32 -7.13
N VAL A 438 27.50 14.74 -6.20
CA VAL A 438 27.11 14.57 -4.79
C VAL A 438 28.24 14.97 -3.85
N ASN A 439 27.88 15.49 -2.68
CA ASN A 439 28.83 15.89 -1.65
C ASN A 439 29.07 14.71 -0.70
N GLY A 440 30.30 14.20 -0.64
CA GLY A 440 30.62 13.00 0.13
C GLY A 440 30.38 11.72 -0.65
N LYS A 441 31.05 10.65 -0.23
CA LYS A 441 30.97 9.35 -0.89
C LYS A 441 29.55 8.79 -0.80
N PRO A 442 28.91 8.46 -1.94
CA PRO A 442 27.55 7.90 -1.92
C PRO A 442 27.57 6.47 -1.36
N GLU A 443 26.53 6.11 -0.59
CA GLU A 443 26.37 4.81 0.07
C GLU A 443 25.22 3.98 -0.55
N VAL A 444 24.08 4.62 -0.80
CA VAL A 444 22.89 4.02 -1.42
C VAL A 444 22.07 5.10 -2.11
N ILE A 445 21.31 4.71 -3.15
CA ILE A 445 20.37 5.60 -3.84
C ILE A 445 18.98 4.97 -3.77
N PHE A 446 17.96 5.72 -3.38
CA PHE A 446 16.57 5.29 -3.37
C PHE A 446 15.79 5.95 -4.51
N ILE A 447 15.14 5.15 -5.36
CA ILE A 447 14.24 5.63 -6.40
C ILE A 447 12.82 5.75 -5.86
N ASP A 448 12.20 6.91 -6.09
CA ASP A 448 10.84 7.24 -5.66
C ASP A 448 10.56 6.89 -4.18
N PRO A 449 11.39 7.42 -3.23
CA PRO A 449 11.25 7.15 -1.81
C PRO A 449 9.93 7.69 -1.24
N GLU A 450 9.31 8.65 -1.91
CA GLU A 450 8.04 9.25 -1.55
C GLU A 450 6.82 8.55 -2.16
N TYR A 451 7.00 7.47 -2.93
CA TYR A 451 5.91 6.72 -3.56
C TYR A 451 4.98 7.59 -4.42
N LYS A 452 5.52 8.53 -5.18
CA LYS A 452 4.72 9.44 -6.02
C LYS A 452 4.31 8.82 -7.35
N LEU A 453 4.94 7.71 -7.75
CA LEU A 453 4.74 7.09 -9.05
C LEU A 453 3.82 5.87 -8.97
N TRP A 454 3.01 5.68 -10.01
CA TRP A 454 2.31 4.42 -10.23
C TRP A 454 3.28 3.37 -10.76
N ARG A 455 3.96 2.65 -9.85
CA ARG A 455 5.02 1.70 -10.18
C ARG A 455 4.86 0.38 -9.42
N ASN A 456 5.59 -0.64 -9.83
CA ASN A 456 5.79 -1.81 -8.98
C ASN A 456 6.76 -1.48 -7.84
N LEU A 457 6.47 -2.06 -6.67
CA LEU A 457 7.35 -2.00 -5.52
C LEU A 457 8.45 -3.02 -5.69
N ASP A 458 9.66 -2.63 -5.31
CA ASP A 458 10.75 -3.58 -5.17
C ASP A 458 10.54 -4.43 -3.91
N PHE A 459 11.11 -5.63 -3.88
CA PHE A 459 10.84 -6.58 -2.82
C PHE A 459 11.17 -6.02 -1.42
N GLU A 460 12.26 -5.27 -1.34
CA GLU A 460 12.79 -4.53 -0.19
C GLU A 460 11.82 -3.52 0.40
N GLU A 461 10.85 -3.06 -0.38
CA GLU A 461 9.85 -2.07 0.02
C GLU A 461 8.56 -2.71 0.57
N ILE A 462 8.37 -4.01 0.36
CA ILE A 462 7.13 -4.72 0.68
C ILE A 462 7.23 -5.35 2.08
N PRO A 463 6.48 -4.85 3.09
CA PRO A 463 6.57 -5.36 4.44
C PRO A 463 6.00 -6.78 4.53
N ASN A 464 6.67 -7.65 5.28
CA ASN A 464 6.12 -8.97 5.62
C ASN A 464 5.05 -8.79 6.71
N CYS A 465 3.84 -8.43 6.29
CA CYS A 465 2.75 -8.05 7.18
C CYS A 465 1.51 -8.92 6.94
N ILE A 466 0.62 -8.95 7.93
CA ILE A 466 -0.64 -9.71 7.91
C ILE A 466 -1.47 -9.33 6.68
N ALA A 467 -1.41 -8.07 6.26
CA ALA A 467 -2.13 -7.60 5.08
C ALA A 467 -1.87 -8.46 3.84
N LYS A 468 -0.63 -8.94 3.62
CA LYS A 468 -0.29 -9.80 2.46
C LYS A 468 -1.18 -11.05 2.35
N LEU A 469 -1.68 -11.58 3.47
CA LEU A 469 -2.59 -12.74 3.46
C LEU A 469 -3.92 -12.43 2.74
N PHE A 470 -4.32 -11.18 2.64
CA PHE A 470 -5.60 -10.82 2.02
C PHE A 470 -5.53 -10.63 0.49
N TYR A 471 -4.34 -10.57 -0.11
CA TYR A 471 -4.16 -10.18 -1.52
C TYR A 471 -3.85 -11.34 -2.47
N SER A 472 -3.21 -12.39 -1.96
CA SER A 472 -2.98 -13.62 -2.72
C SER A 472 -3.76 -14.77 -2.09
N GLN A 473 -4.36 -15.57 -2.96
CA GLN A 473 -4.98 -16.83 -2.56
C GLN A 473 -3.91 -17.74 -1.92
N GLY A 474 -4.37 -18.69 -1.14
CA GLY A 474 -3.48 -19.60 -0.46
C GLY A 474 -4.18 -20.81 0.10
N THR A 475 -3.44 -21.53 0.92
CA THR A 475 -3.93 -22.73 1.60
C THR A 475 -3.85 -22.56 3.10
N ILE A 476 -4.98 -22.80 3.77
CA ILE A 476 -5.08 -22.93 5.22
C ILE A 476 -4.82 -24.39 5.59
N ILE A 477 -3.90 -24.61 6.52
CA ILE A 477 -3.44 -25.92 6.96
C ILE A 477 -3.79 -26.08 8.44
N LEU A 478 -4.56 -27.11 8.78
CA LEU A 478 -5.00 -27.38 10.15
C LEU A 478 -5.24 -28.87 10.38
N LYS A 479 -5.28 -29.29 11.65
CA LYS A 479 -5.80 -30.61 12.01
C LYS A 479 -7.32 -30.59 11.99
N LYS A 480 -7.94 -31.74 11.70
CA LYS A 480 -9.41 -31.86 11.67
C LYS A 480 -10.07 -31.44 12.99
N ASP A 481 -9.41 -31.75 14.11
CA ASP A 481 -9.93 -31.47 15.46
C ASP A 481 -9.98 -29.97 15.79
N ASP A 482 -9.15 -29.15 15.13
CA ASP A 482 -9.10 -27.70 15.34
C ASP A 482 -10.21 -26.95 14.55
N LEU A 483 -10.89 -27.61 13.61
CA LEU A 483 -11.87 -26.98 12.72
C LEU A 483 -12.99 -26.21 13.43
N PRO A 484 -13.60 -26.71 14.52
CA PRO A 484 -14.64 -25.98 15.24
C PRO A 484 -14.15 -24.63 15.79
N THR A 485 -12.94 -24.59 16.36
CA THR A 485 -12.34 -23.40 16.97
C THR A 485 -12.09 -22.31 15.94
N TYR A 486 -11.60 -22.68 14.75
CA TYR A 486 -11.18 -21.74 13.71
C TYR A 486 -12.24 -21.47 12.64
N LYS A 487 -13.46 -22.00 12.77
CA LYS A 487 -14.49 -21.97 11.72
C LYS A 487 -14.71 -20.57 11.11
N LYS A 488 -14.86 -19.53 11.95
CA LYS A 488 -15.11 -18.16 11.46
C LYS A 488 -13.93 -17.57 10.69
N PHE A 489 -12.70 -17.85 11.13
CA PHE A 489 -11.49 -17.44 10.42
C PHE A 489 -11.39 -18.15 9.06
N ILE A 490 -11.67 -19.46 9.04
CA ILE A 490 -11.68 -20.26 7.82
C ILE A 490 -12.73 -19.75 6.84
N ASP A 491 -13.96 -19.49 7.31
CA ASP A 491 -15.05 -18.99 6.46
C ASP A 491 -14.71 -17.62 5.87
N TYR A 492 -14.07 -16.73 6.65
CA TYR A 492 -13.57 -15.45 6.16
C TYR A 492 -12.57 -15.59 5.00
N PHE A 493 -11.53 -16.40 5.18
CA PHE A 493 -10.49 -16.59 4.16
C PHE A 493 -10.96 -17.44 2.97
N ARG A 494 -11.91 -18.36 3.17
CA ARG A 494 -12.55 -19.11 2.06
C ARG A 494 -13.29 -18.16 1.12
N ASN A 495 -13.96 -17.13 1.65
CA ASN A 495 -14.59 -16.09 0.82
C ASN A 495 -13.56 -15.27 0.02
N LEU A 496 -12.31 -15.21 0.48
CA LEU A 496 -11.17 -14.62 -0.26
C LEU A 496 -10.49 -15.61 -1.23
N GLY A 497 -11.00 -16.83 -1.37
CA GLY A 497 -10.50 -17.84 -2.30
C GLY A 497 -9.45 -18.79 -1.72
N TYR A 498 -9.26 -18.84 -0.40
CA TYR A 498 -8.34 -19.81 0.21
C TYR A 498 -8.88 -21.24 0.19
N LYS A 499 -7.97 -22.18 -0.07
CA LYS A 499 -8.21 -23.63 0.02
C LYS A 499 -7.94 -24.10 1.45
N ILE A 500 -8.49 -25.25 1.80
CA ILE A 500 -8.26 -25.88 3.11
C ILE A 500 -7.59 -27.22 2.88
N SER A 501 -6.49 -27.45 3.58
CA SER A 501 -5.76 -28.71 3.62
C SER A 501 -5.73 -29.24 5.05
N PHE A 502 -6.02 -30.53 5.20
CA PHE A 502 -5.79 -31.26 6.45
C PHE A 502 -4.47 -32.05 6.44
N SER A 503 -3.76 -32.02 5.31
CA SER A 503 -2.44 -32.62 5.18
C SER A 503 -1.40 -31.59 5.60
N PHE A 504 -0.60 -31.94 6.60
CA PHE A 504 0.52 -31.11 7.03
C PHE A 504 1.55 -31.03 5.90
N ILE A 505 2.00 -29.81 5.60
CA ILE A 505 3.05 -29.55 4.62
C ILE A 505 4.34 -29.34 5.40
N GLU A 506 5.32 -30.21 5.17
CA GLU A 506 6.63 -30.05 5.81
C GLU A 506 7.41 -28.87 5.20
N PHE A 507 8.33 -28.30 5.99
CA PHE A 507 9.14 -27.17 5.56
C PHE A 507 9.90 -27.43 4.25
N SER A 508 10.36 -28.67 4.03
CA SER A 508 11.10 -29.09 2.84
C SER A 508 10.26 -29.08 1.54
N GLU A 509 8.94 -29.11 1.66
CA GLU A 509 7.98 -29.10 0.55
C GLU A 509 7.57 -27.69 0.14
N ILE A 510 7.75 -26.70 1.03
CA ILE A 510 7.39 -25.30 0.80
C ILE A 510 8.10 -24.73 -0.44
N SER A 511 9.29 -25.27 -0.79
CA SER A 511 10.05 -24.86 -1.97
C SER A 511 9.31 -25.05 -3.31
N LYS A 512 8.22 -25.82 -3.33
CA LYS A 512 7.42 -26.10 -4.53
C LYS A 512 6.08 -25.35 -4.54
N ILE A 513 5.83 -24.54 -3.52
CA ILE A 513 4.54 -23.89 -3.28
C ILE A 513 4.65 -22.42 -3.63
N PHE A 514 3.81 -21.99 -4.56
CA PHE A 514 3.71 -20.63 -5.08
C PHE A 514 2.38 -19.98 -4.66
N GLU A 515 2.09 -20.03 -3.37
CA GLU A 515 0.88 -19.43 -2.78
C GLU A 515 1.12 -19.15 -1.29
N ASN A 516 0.25 -18.35 -0.67
CA ASN A 516 0.31 -18.12 0.77
C ASN A 516 -0.05 -19.38 1.56
N LEU A 517 0.62 -19.60 2.67
CA LEU A 517 0.32 -20.71 3.58
C LEU A 517 -0.07 -20.15 4.95
N ILE A 518 -1.21 -20.59 5.49
CA ILE A 518 -1.63 -20.24 6.85
C ILE A 518 -1.75 -21.51 7.67
N TYR A 519 -0.89 -21.67 8.66
CA TYR A 519 -0.96 -22.80 9.57
C TYR A 519 -1.73 -22.43 10.84
N LEU A 520 -2.70 -23.26 11.22
CA LEU A 520 -3.55 -23.07 12.39
C LEU A 520 -3.17 -24.06 13.48
N ASN A 521 -2.69 -23.57 14.62
CA ASN A 521 -2.29 -24.36 15.81
C ASN A 521 -1.18 -25.41 15.59
N ILE A 522 -0.66 -25.54 14.37
CA ILE A 522 0.43 -26.43 13.97
C ILE A 522 1.48 -25.60 13.26
N SER A 523 2.76 -25.88 13.48
CA SER A 523 3.82 -25.05 12.92
C SER A 523 4.82 -25.92 12.14
N PRO A 524 5.19 -25.55 10.90
CA PRO A 524 6.30 -26.17 10.19
C PRO A 524 7.65 -25.70 10.73
N LEU A 525 7.67 -24.64 11.54
CA LEU A 525 8.86 -23.93 12.03
C LEU A 525 8.67 -23.56 13.51
N THR A 526 8.78 -24.56 14.40
CA THR A 526 8.50 -24.39 15.84
C THR A 526 9.35 -23.33 16.54
N TRP A 527 10.54 -23.03 16.02
CA TRP A 527 11.45 -22.01 16.55
C TRP A 527 11.10 -20.58 16.11
N GLN A 528 10.41 -20.40 14.97
CA GLN A 528 9.92 -19.10 14.50
C GLN A 528 8.63 -18.67 15.18
N PHE A 529 7.81 -19.64 15.57
CA PHE A 529 6.49 -19.39 16.10
C PHE A 529 6.44 -19.84 17.56
N ASN A 530 6.55 -18.87 18.47
CA ASN A 530 6.50 -19.08 19.91
C ASN A 530 5.19 -18.51 20.47
N PRO A 531 4.03 -19.16 20.19
CA PRO A 531 2.76 -18.66 20.69
C PRO A 531 2.74 -18.67 22.23
N PRO A 532 2.12 -17.66 22.86
CA PRO A 532 1.76 -17.73 24.26
C PRO A 532 0.69 -18.81 24.50
N SER A 533 0.58 -19.30 25.73
CA SER A 533 -0.38 -20.35 26.10
C SER A 533 -1.85 -19.89 26.09
N GLU A 534 -2.09 -18.59 26.16
CA GLU A 534 -3.41 -17.97 26.21
C GLU A 534 -3.49 -16.75 25.28
N GLY A 535 -4.70 -16.42 24.83
CA GLY A 535 -5.02 -15.30 23.94
C GLY A 535 -5.09 -15.66 22.44
N PHE A 536 -4.92 -14.65 21.60
CA PHE A 536 -4.84 -14.70 20.13
C PHE A 536 -3.43 -14.28 19.68
N TYR A 537 -2.75 -15.14 18.93
CA TYR A 537 -1.40 -14.89 18.41
C TYR A 537 -1.36 -15.16 16.92
N LEU A 538 -0.97 -14.15 16.14
CA LEU A 538 -0.80 -14.23 14.70
C LEU A 538 0.58 -13.68 14.33
N LYS A 539 1.36 -14.48 13.61
CA LYS A 539 2.66 -14.07 13.07
C LYS A 539 2.75 -14.47 11.61
N VAL A 540 3.31 -13.59 10.80
CA VAL A 540 3.66 -13.88 9.41
C VAL A 540 5.16 -13.74 9.20
N ILE A 541 5.69 -14.56 8.31
CA ILE A 541 7.08 -14.53 7.86
C ILE A 541 7.10 -14.65 6.34
N PRO A 542 8.14 -14.14 5.64
CA PRO A 542 8.29 -14.39 4.21
C PRO A 542 8.43 -15.89 3.95
N ASN A 543 7.94 -16.36 2.80
CA ASN A 543 8.28 -17.71 2.35
C ASN A 543 9.78 -17.73 1.98
N PRO A 544 10.59 -18.63 2.57
CA PRO A 544 12.04 -18.63 2.37
C PRO A 544 12.49 -18.98 0.94
N TYR A 545 11.61 -19.58 0.14
CA TYR A 545 11.92 -19.99 -1.23
C TYR A 545 11.40 -19.01 -2.28
N ASN A 546 10.27 -18.35 -2.01
CA ASN A 546 9.73 -17.29 -2.84
C ASN A 546 9.09 -16.21 -1.96
N SER A 547 9.75 -15.07 -1.89
CA SER A 547 9.42 -13.99 -0.97
C SER A 547 8.17 -13.17 -1.37
N GLU A 548 7.62 -13.39 -2.56
CA GLU A 548 6.30 -12.88 -2.97
C GLU A 548 5.18 -13.44 -2.07
N TYR A 549 5.36 -14.66 -1.56
CA TYR A 549 4.41 -15.35 -0.69
C TYR A 549 4.83 -15.28 0.77
N ILE A 550 3.86 -15.49 1.66
CA ILE A 550 4.12 -15.51 3.10
C ILE A 550 3.60 -16.79 3.76
N ILE A 551 4.21 -17.11 4.90
CA ILE A 551 3.78 -18.15 5.81
C ILE A 551 3.20 -17.47 7.04
N GLY A 552 1.89 -17.60 7.23
CA GLY A 552 1.18 -17.20 8.43
C GLY A 552 1.07 -18.36 9.42
N TYR A 553 1.13 -18.04 10.70
CA TYR A 553 0.82 -18.95 11.79
C TYR A 553 -0.15 -18.28 12.76
N LEU A 554 -1.24 -18.98 13.05
CA LEU A 554 -2.28 -18.51 13.96
C LEU A 554 -2.47 -19.51 15.11
N HIS A 555 -2.35 -19.02 16.34
CA HIS A 555 -2.71 -19.75 17.56
C HIS A 555 -3.80 -18.97 18.31
N VAL A 556 -4.83 -19.67 18.77
CA VAL A 556 -5.85 -19.10 19.66
C VAL A 556 -6.16 -20.07 20.79
N SER A 557 -6.37 -19.52 21.98
CA SER A 557 -6.73 -20.28 23.17
C SER A 557 -8.23 -20.59 23.27
N SER A 558 -9.09 -19.80 22.63
CA SER A 558 -10.54 -20.01 22.62
C SER A 558 -11.23 -19.34 21.42
N GLN A 559 -12.46 -19.75 21.13
CA GLN A 559 -13.30 -19.13 20.11
C GLN A 559 -13.65 -17.66 20.43
N ASN A 560 -13.79 -17.31 21.71
CA ASN A 560 -14.10 -15.94 22.12
C ASN A 560 -12.95 -14.96 21.81
N GLU A 561 -11.71 -15.37 22.08
CA GLU A 561 -10.51 -14.58 21.74
C GLU A 561 -10.39 -14.38 20.22
N LEU A 562 -10.71 -15.41 19.44
CA LEU A 562 -10.76 -15.31 17.98
C LEU A 562 -11.82 -14.30 17.52
N ASP A 563 -13.04 -14.39 18.05
CA ASP A 563 -14.14 -13.46 17.71
C ASP A 563 -13.79 -12.01 18.01
N GLU A 564 -13.12 -11.76 19.13
CA GLU A 564 -12.73 -10.43 19.55
C GLU A 564 -11.63 -9.85 18.65
N ALA A 565 -10.64 -10.66 18.27
CA ALA A 565 -9.60 -10.28 17.32
C ALA A 565 -10.15 -10.02 15.91
N LEU A 566 -11.08 -10.86 15.43
CA LEU A 566 -11.66 -10.73 14.09
C LEU A 566 -12.46 -9.43 13.90
N LYS A 567 -13.07 -8.87 14.96
CA LYS A 567 -13.80 -7.58 14.88
C LYS A 567 -12.92 -6.43 14.38
N ASN A 568 -11.62 -6.49 14.60
CA ASN A 568 -10.66 -5.45 14.27
C ASN A 568 -9.57 -5.93 13.30
N LEU A 569 -9.83 -6.97 12.49
CA LEU A 569 -8.84 -7.59 11.61
C LEU A 569 -8.09 -6.59 10.72
N VAL A 570 -8.81 -5.60 10.18
CA VAL A 570 -8.25 -4.54 9.31
C VAL A 570 -7.19 -3.70 10.01
N SER A 571 -7.34 -3.47 11.33
CA SER A 571 -6.34 -2.73 12.11
C SER A 571 -5.04 -3.53 12.31
N LEU A 572 -5.07 -4.84 12.03
CA LEU A 572 -3.91 -5.72 12.18
C LEU A 572 -3.02 -5.77 10.92
N ASN A 573 -3.53 -5.23 9.81
CA ASN A 573 -2.88 -5.21 8.50
C ASN A 573 -1.37 -4.86 8.51
N PRO A 574 -0.91 -3.80 9.19
CA PRO A 574 0.50 -3.39 9.10
C PRO A 574 1.46 -4.31 9.87
N TYR A 575 0.96 -5.16 10.77
CA TYR A 575 1.81 -5.91 11.69
C TYR A 575 2.32 -7.21 11.06
N SER A 576 3.58 -7.55 11.36
CA SER A 576 4.19 -8.85 11.07
C SER A 576 3.93 -9.87 12.19
N GLU A 577 3.71 -9.39 13.41
CA GLU A 577 3.42 -10.20 14.59
C GLU A 577 2.47 -9.45 15.52
N ILE A 578 1.44 -10.13 16.01
CA ILE A 578 0.52 -9.59 16.99
C ILE A 578 0.11 -10.62 18.03
N PHE A 579 0.02 -10.16 19.26
CA PHE A 579 -0.52 -10.91 20.39
C PHE A 579 -1.58 -10.07 21.10
N ILE A 580 -2.79 -10.61 21.20
CA ILE A 580 -3.94 -10.03 21.88
C ILE A 580 -4.35 -10.96 23.01
N ARG A 581 -4.69 -10.41 24.16
CA ARG A 581 -5.27 -11.15 25.28
C ARG A 581 -6.43 -10.38 25.86
N SER A 582 -7.62 -10.99 25.86
CA SER A 582 -8.86 -10.41 26.38
C SER A 582 -9.12 -9.01 25.82
N GLY A 583 -9.07 -8.90 24.49
CA GLY A 583 -9.31 -7.66 23.74
C GLY A 583 -8.19 -6.62 23.79
N LYS A 584 -7.10 -6.84 24.54
CA LYS A 584 -5.97 -5.89 24.65
C LYS A 584 -4.76 -6.37 23.86
N VAL A 585 -4.20 -5.49 23.03
CA VAL A 585 -2.93 -5.74 22.31
C VAL A 585 -1.78 -5.73 23.31
N ILE A 586 -1.11 -6.88 23.45
CA ILE A 586 0.05 -7.06 24.35
C ILE A 586 1.36 -6.86 23.59
N LEU A 587 1.44 -7.38 22.36
CA LEU A 587 2.59 -7.24 21.49
C LEU A 587 2.13 -6.93 20.07
N LYS A 588 2.84 -6.01 19.42
CA LYS A 588 2.73 -5.70 18.01
C LYS A 588 4.13 -5.47 17.45
N ARG A 589 4.41 -6.03 16.29
CA ARG A 589 5.67 -5.86 15.58
C ARG A 589 5.39 -5.48 14.14
N GLU A 590 6.19 -4.57 13.62
CA GLU A 590 6.21 -4.20 12.21
C GLU A 590 7.60 -4.54 11.67
N ASP A 591 7.64 -5.10 10.47
CA ASP A 591 8.90 -5.36 9.79
C ASP A 591 9.38 -4.07 9.10
N LYS A 592 10.64 -3.71 9.32
CA LYS A 592 11.25 -2.57 8.64
C LYS A 592 11.39 -2.88 7.15
N THR A 593 11.04 -1.91 6.33
CA THR A 593 11.22 -1.94 4.87
C THR A 593 12.03 -0.73 4.44
N PHE A 594 12.64 -0.82 3.27
CA PHE A 594 13.20 0.35 2.63
C PHE A 594 12.08 1.26 2.09
N GLU A 595 12.41 2.53 1.95
CA GLU A 595 11.53 3.55 1.39
C GLU A 595 12.07 3.96 0.02
N GLY A 596 11.47 3.45 -1.06
CA GLY A 596 12.01 3.59 -2.41
C GLY A 596 12.82 2.37 -2.84
N ILE A 597 13.05 2.25 -4.15
CA ILE A 597 13.82 1.16 -4.76
C ILE A 597 15.30 1.39 -4.47
N PRO A 598 15.99 0.52 -3.70
CA PRO A 598 17.39 0.71 -3.39
C PRO A 598 18.29 0.36 -4.58
N ILE A 599 19.26 1.22 -4.86
CA ILE A 599 20.39 0.95 -5.74
C ILE A 599 21.64 0.92 -4.88
N PHE A 600 22.16 -0.27 -4.65
CA PHE A 600 23.40 -0.46 -3.91
C PHE A 600 24.61 -0.11 -4.76
N ILE A 601 25.58 0.56 -4.13
CA ILE A 601 26.79 1.00 -4.81
C ILE A 601 27.80 -0.15 -4.85
N PRO A 602 28.32 -0.51 -6.03
CA PRO A 602 29.37 -1.52 -6.13
C PRO A 602 30.60 -1.09 -5.33
N LEU A 603 31.24 -2.03 -4.61
CA LEU A 603 32.56 -1.78 -4.02
C LEU A 603 33.57 -1.66 -5.16
N PHE A 604 33.94 -0.44 -5.52
CA PHE A 604 35.11 -0.18 -6.34
C PHE A 604 36.35 -0.33 -5.45
N SER A 605 37.21 -1.28 -5.78
CA SER A 605 38.44 -1.54 -5.04
C SER A 605 39.42 -0.37 -5.24
N GLU A 606 39.59 0.47 -4.22
CA GLU A 606 40.73 1.39 -4.14
C GLU A 606 41.84 0.75 -3.29
N GLU A 607 43.02 0.59 -3.88
CA GLU A 607 44.24 0.18 -3.18
C GLU A 607 44.76 1.33 -2.31
N THR A 608 44.75 1.20 -0.97
CA THR A 608 45.64 2.02 -0.14
C THR A 608 46.10 1.27 1.13
N CYS A 609 47.42 1.23 1.34
CA CYS A 609 48.04 0.85 2.61
C CYS A 609 48.10 2.05 3.57
N ILE A 610 48.08 1.73 4.87
CA ILE A 610 47.87 2.59 6.04
C ILE A 610 48.68 3.91 6.05
N LYS A 611 48.02 5.00 6.50
CA LYS A 611 48.61 6.33 6.75
C LYS A 611 49.74 6.33 7.79
N SER A 612 50.67 7.27 7.66
CA SER A 612 51.87 7.49 8.49
C SER A 612 51.66 7.72 10.01
N ASN A 613 50.43 7.95 10.49
CA ASN A 613 50.12 8.26 11.91
C ASN A 613 49.27 7.19 12.64
N PHE A 614 49.36 5.91 12.26
CA PHE A 614 48.52 4.85 12.87
C PHE A 614 49.03 4.41 14.26
N SER A 615 48.20 4.55 15.30
CA SER A 615 48.45 3.99 16.64
C SER A 615 47.72 2.66 16.86
N PHE A 616 48.47 1.55 16.95
CA PHE A 616 47.90 0.23 17.26
C PHE A 616 47.28 0.14 18.66
N ARG A 617 47.78 0.95 19.61
CA ARG A 617 47.23 1.02 20.97
C ARG A 617 45.82 1.61 20.98
N GLU A 618 45.63 2.74 20.28
CA GLU A 618 44.31 3.37 20.15
C GLU A 618 43.32 2.50 19.38
N GLU A 619 43.81 1.78 18.38
CA GLU A 619 42.98 0.82 17.65
C GLU A 619 42.55 -0.33 18.55
N ALA A 620 43.47 -0.93 19.31
CA ALA A 620 43.15 -2.02 20.23
C ALA A 620 42.12 -1.61 21.30
N LEU A 621 42.18 -0.37 21.83
CA LEU A 621 41.22 0.16 22.81
C LEU A 621 39.76 0.11 22.33
N LYS A 622 39.51 0.11 21.02
CA LYS A 622 38.15 -0.01 20.48
C LYS A 622 37.55 -1.40 20.73
N TYR A 623 38.37 -2.44 20.92
CA TYR A 623 37.92 -3.83 20.97
C TYR A 623 38.11 -4.50 22.33
N ILE A 624 38.71 -3.82 23.33
CA ILE A 624 39.00 -4.43 24.64
C ILE A 624 37.75 -4.96 25.38
N ASN A 625 36.60 -4.32 25.18
CA ASN A 625 35.36 -4.66 25.90
C ASN A 625 34.50 -5.71 25.17
N SER A 626 34.89 -6.14 23.97
CA SER A 626 34.11 -7.13 23.21
C SER A 626 34.55 -8.55 23.52
N GLN A 627 33.60 -9.46 23.73
CA GLN A 627 33.89 -10.88 23.94
C GLN A 627 34.40 -11.54 22.66
N ILE A 628 33.93 -11.10 21.50
CA ILE A 628 34.38 -11.58 20.19
C ILE A 628 34.87 -10.42 19.33
N ILE A 629 35.96 -10.65 18.61
CA ILE A 629 36.50 -9.78 17.58
C ILE A 629 36.53 -10.58 16.27
N LEU A 630 35.71 -10.22 15.29
CA LEU A 630 35.70 -10.80 13.95
C LEU A 630 36.71 -10.04 13.08
N ALA A 631 37.80 -10.68 12.68
CA ALA A 631 38.85 -10.12 11.85
C ALA A 631 38.72 -10.61 10.40
N GLY A 632 38.37 -9.70 9.49
CA GLY A 632 38.19 -10.01 8.07
C GLY A 632 39.51 -10.17 7.34
N ILE A 633 39.75 -11.35 6.75
CA ILE A 633 40.88 -11.63 5.86
C ILE A 633 40.39 -11.60 4.41
N GLU A 634 41.03 -10.80 3.57
CA GLU A 634 40.80 -10.76 2.12
C GLU A 634 41.72 -11.75 1.41
N LYS A 635 41.31 -12.26 0.24
CA LYS A 635 42.11 -13.19 -0.56
C LYS A 635 43.19 -12.46 -1.38
N GLU A 636 42.83 -11.35 -2.02
CA GLU A 636 43.62 -10.75 -3.10
C GLU A 636 44.48 -9.56 -2.66
N ILE A 637 44.10 -8.85 -1.60
CA ILE A 637 44.82 -7.66 -1.14
C ILE A 637 45.86 -8.05 -0.09
N PRO A 638 47.16 -7.75 -0.31
CA PRO A 638 48.18 -7.96 0.71
C PRO A 638 47.92 -7.00 1.87
N PHE A 639 47.63 -7.53 3.06
CA PHE A 639 47.71 -6.75 4.29
C PHE A 639 49.07 -6.04 4.35
N CYS A 640 49.09 -4.80 4.85
CA CYS A 640 50.38 -4.16 5.16
C CYS A 640 51.14 -5.09 6.12
N LYS A 641 52.40 -5.38 5.78
CA LYS A 641 53.25 -6.33 6.52
C LYS A 641 53.23 -6.04 8.02
N ASP A 642 53.11 -7.09 8.84
CA ASP A 642 53.09 -7.01 10.30
C ASP A 642 51.85 -6.33 10.92
N TYR A 643 50.83 -5.93 10.14
CA TYR A 643 49.64 -5.26 10.67
C TYR A 643 48.88 -6.12 11.69
N LEU A 644 48.54 -7.35 11.30
CA LEU A 644 47.76 -8.25 12.16
C LEU A 644 48.57 -8.60 13.40
N LYS A 645 49.86 -8.88 13.25
CA LYS A 645 50.79 -9.10 14.37
C LYS A 645 50.83 -7.93 15.35
N ASN A 646 50.97 -6.70 14.87
CA ASN A 646 51.05 -5.51 15.73
C ASN A 646 49.73 -5.20 16.45
N LEU A 647 48.60 -5.42 15.77
CA LEU A 647 47.27 -5.31 16.35
C LEU A 647 47.04 -6.38 17.43
N LEU A 648 47.36 -7.65 17.12
CA LEU A 648 47.28 -8.76 18.06
C LEU A 648 48.16 -8.51 19.29
N GLN A 649 49.39 -8.02 19.10
CA GLN A 649 50.29 -7.66 20.19
C GLN A 649 49.68 -6.56 21.08
N SER A 650 49.06 -5.54 20.48
CA SER A 650 48.43 -4.46 21.22
C SER A 650 47.21 -4.95 22.01
N LEU A 651 46.37 -5.82 21.43
CA LEU A 651 45.25 -6.45 22.13
C LEU A 651 45.73 -7.34 23.29
N TYR A 652 46.77 -8.15 23.06
CA TYR A 652 47.36 -9.01 24.07
C TYR A 652 47.95 -8.25 25.26
N ASN A 653 48.50 -7.06 25.01
CA ASN A 653 48.99 -6.18 26.07
C ASN A 653 47.87 -5.68 27.00
N PHE A 654 46.64 -5.54 26.50
CA PHE A 654 45.47 -5.16 27.30
C PHE A 654 44.78 -6.37 27.96
N ASN A 655 44.69 -7.50 27.25
CA ASN A 655 44.04 -8.71 27.74
C ASN A 655 44.85 -9.94 27.35
N ARG A 656 45.36 -10.69 28.33
CA ARG A 656 46.13 -11.92 28.08
C ARG A 656 45.26 -13.15 27.86
N ASN A 657 43.97 -13.10 28.21
CA ASN A 657 43.04 -14.23 28.11
C ASN A 657 42.40 -14.33 26.72
N ILE A 658 43.22 -14.32 25.68
CA ILE A 658 42.79 -14.38 24.28
C ILE A 658 42.85 -15.82 23.76
N ILE A 659 41.86 -16.21 22.96
CA ILE A 659 41.87 -17.42 22.13
C ILE A 659 41.69 -16.99 20.67
N LEU A 660 42.47 -17.59 19.76
CA LEU A 660 42.29 -17.37 18.33
C LEU A 660 41.42 -18.48 17.74
N ALA A 661 40.49 -18.11 16.87
CA ALA A 661 39.75 -19.05 16.05
C ALA A 661 39.98 -18.74 14.58
N LEU A 662 40.21 -19.77 13.77
CA LEU A 662 40.48 -19.66 12.34
C LEU A 662 39.34 -20.32 11.56
N ASP A 663 38.79 -19.65 10.55
CA ASP A 663 37.86 -20.23 9.56
C ASP A 663 38.59 -21.22 8.65
N LEU A 664 39.02 -22.32 9.25
CA LEU A 664 39.67 -23.46 8.64
C LEU A 664 38.85 -24.72 8.93
N PRO A 665 38.80 -25.68 7.99
CA PRO A 665 38.14 -26.97 8.22
C PRO A 665 38.63 -27.69 9.48
N PRO A 666 37.78 -28.50 10.15
CA PRO A 666 38.11 -29.15 11.40
C PRO A 666 39.37 -30.04 11.32
N PHE A 667 39.65 -30.67 10.18
CA PHE A 667 40.82 -31.53 10.01
C PHE A 667 42.16 -30.80 10.15
N PHE A 668 42.19 -29.46 9.98
CA PHE A 668 43.40 -28.66 10.22
C PHE A 668 43.77 -28.53 11.70
N GLN A 669 42.85 -28.83 12.63
CA GLN A 669 43.11 -28.70 14.07
C GLN A 669 44.35 -29.52 14.49
N ARG A 670 44.44 -30.76 14.01
CA ARG A 670 45.58 -31.65 14.31
C ARG A 670 46.89 -31.15 13.71
N LEU A 671 46.85 -30.59 12.49
CA LEU A 671 48.02 -30.00 11.83
C LEU A 671 48.56 -28.79 12.60
N LEU A 672 47.66 -27.95 13.12
CA LEU A 672 48.03 -26.82 13.96
C LEU A 672 48.65 -27.30 15.27
N GLU A 673 48.03 -28.25 15.96
CA GLU A 673 48.54 -28.84 17.21
C GLU A 673 49.96 -29.42 17.02
N ASP A 674 50.19 -30.21 15.97
CA ASP A 674 51.51 -30.75 15.65
C ASP A 674 52.54 -29.64 15.37
N TYR A 675 52.13 -28.53 14.74
CA TYR A 675 53.00 -27.36 14.52
C TYR A 675 53.33 -26.63 15.83
N PHE A 676 52.35 -26.41 16.72
CA PHE A 676 52.57 -25.79 18.03
C PHE A 676 53.46 -26.65 18.95
N GLU A 677 53.39 -27.97 18.81
CA GLU A 677 54.23 -28.95 19.54
C GLU A 677 55.62 -29.19 18.90
N ASN A 678 55.96 -28.47 17.82
CA ASN A 678 57.19 -28.62 17.05
C ASN A 678 57.39 -30.01 16.41
N LYS A 679 56.31 -30.77 16.20
CA LYS A 679 56.31 -32.02 15.44
C LYS A 679 56.25 -31.79 13.93
N LEU A 680 55.82 -30.60 13.52
CA LEU A 680 55.64 -30.18 12.13
C LEU A 680 56.38 -28.87 11.86
N SER A 681 57.11 -28.79 10.75
CA SER A 681 57.88 -27.60 10.36
C SER A 681 57.02 -26.53 9.70
N GLU A 682 57.47 -25.28 9.70
CA GLU A 682 56.77 -24.16 9.05
C GLU A 682 56.58 -24.39 7.55
N PHE A 683 57.58 -24.98 6.87
CA PHE A 683 57.49 -25.35 5.45
C PHE A 683 56.34 -26.33 5.19
N GLN A 684 56.21 -27.37 6.03
CA GLN A 684 55.14 -28.37 5.92
C GLN A 684 53.76 -27.77 6.21
N LEU A 685 53.67 -26.82 7.15
CA LEU A 685 52.41 -26.12 7.44
C LEU A 685 52.00 -25.28 6.23
N LYS A 686 52.93 -24.53 5.66
CA LYS A 686 52.71 -23.69 4.48
C LYS A 686 52.29 -24.50 3.26
N GLU A 687 52.91 -25.65 3.02
CA GLU A 687 52.49 -26.60 1.98
C GLU A 687 51.05 -27.08 2.19
N SER A 688 50.68 -27.42 3.43
CA SER A 688 49.34 -27.90 3.78
C SER A 688 48.25 -26.82 3.60
N LEU A 689 48.59 -25.54 3.82
CA LEU A 689 47.67 -24.41 3.68
C LEU A 689 47.58 -23.88 2.23
N LYS A 690 48.46 -24.31 1.32
CA LYS A 690 48.54 -23.78 -0.06
C LYS A 690 47.26 -23.99 -0.88
N ASN A 691 46.51 -25.04 -0.56
CA ASN A 691 45.27 -25.41 -1.26
C ASN A 691 44.04 -24.65 -0.74
N ILE A 692 44.20 -23.73 0.21
CA ILE A 692 43.12 -22.87 0.69
C ILE A 692 43.04 -21.65 -0.22
N ASP A 693 41.97 -21.57 -0.99
CA ASP A 693 41.79 -20.56 -2.03
C ASP A 693 40.90 -19.38 -1.61
N TYR A 694 40.29 -19.39 -0.43
CA TYR A 694 39.34 -18.35 0.02
C TYR A 694 39.90 -17.40 1.09
N ILE A 695 41.13 -17.62 1.58
CA ILE A 695 41.81 -16.80 2.61
C ILE A 695 43.27 -16.56 2.19
N HIS A 696 43.80 -15.36 2.43
CA HIS A 696 45.20 -15.05 2.12
C HIS A 696 46.17 -15.76 3.09
N VAL A 697 46.78 -16.85 2.59
CA VAL A 697 47.63 -17.77 3.35
C VAL A 697 48.78 -17.09 4.11
N LYS A 698 49.42 -16.06 3.53
CA LYS A 698 50.53 -15.37 4.21
C LYS A 698 50.06 -14.63 5.47
N ALA A 699 48.88 -14.02 5.43
CA ALA A 699 48.33 -13.31 6.58
C ALA A 699 47.96 -14.30 7.69
N LEU A 700 47.42 -15.46 7.31
CA LEU A 700 47.11 -16.53 8.23
C LEU A 700 48.37 -17.10 8.91
N LEU A 701 49.46 -17.30 8.15
CA LEU A 701 50.74 -17.74 8.70
C LEU A 701 51.31 -16.74 9.72
N GLU A 702 51.24 -15.44 9.44
CA GLU A 702 51.66 -14.39 10.37
C GLU A 702 50.91 -14.48 11.71
N VAL A 703 49.61 -14.71 11.67
CA VAL A 703 48.76 -14.90 12.86
C VAL A 703 49.16 -16.17 13.62
N ILE A 704 49.37 -17.29 12.93
CA ILE A 704 49.74 -18.58 13.53
C ILE A 704 51.11 -18.50 14.20
N GLU A 705 52.10 -17.88 13.54
CA GLU A 705 53.44 -17.67 14.10
C GLU A 705 53.40 -16.79 15.34
N TRP A 706 52.66 -15.67 15.30
CA TRP A 706 52.49 -14.80 16.46
C TRP A 706 51.85 -15.56 17.63
N ALA A 707 50.83 -16.38 17.36
CA ALA A 707 50.18 -17.21 18.37
C ALA A 707 51.16 -18.21 18.99
N LYS A 708 52.05 -18.81 18.19
CA LYS A 708 53.04 -19.78 18.65
C LYS A 708 54.07 -19.13 19.56
N MET A 709 54.58 -17.96 19.17
CA MET A 709 55.53 -17.18 19.97
C MET A 709 54.95 -16.77 21.33
N ASN A 710 53.65 -16.44 21.37
CA ASN A 710 52.96 -15.97 22.58
C ASN A 710 52.19 -17.07 23.34
N LYS A 711 52.32 -18.34 22.92
CA LYS A 711 51.63 -19.50 23.51
C LYS A 711 50.10 -19.33 23.59
N ILE A 712 49.52 -18.73 22.57
CA ILE A 712 48.06 -18.51 22.48
C ILE A 712 47.39 -19.77 21.93
N LYS A 713 46.25 -20.13 22.52
CA LYS A 713 45.44 -21.25 22.02
C LYS A 713 44.78 -20.89 20.69
N VAL A 714 44.90 -21.78 19.70
CA VAL A 714 44.32 -21.62 18.37
C VAL A 714 43.36 -22.78 18.08
N LEU A 715 42.17 -22.45 17.58
CA LEU A 715 41.09 -23.39 17.26
C LEU A 715 40.63 -23.23 15.82
N THR A 716 40.19 -24.31 15.18
CA THR A 716 39.52 -24.26 13.86
C THR A 716 38.00 -24.25 14.02
N ILE A 717 37.31 -23.45 13.22
CA ILE A 717 35.83 -23.29 13.27
C ILE A 717 35.15 -23.38 11.90
N GLY A 718 35.91 -23.64 10.84
CA GLY A 718 35.38 -23.75 9.48
C GLY A 718 34.49 -24.97 9.28
N VAL A 719 33.78 -24.97 8.17
CA VAL A 719 32.79 -25.99 7.80
C VAL A 719 33.47 -27.31 7.42
N ASP A 720 32.76 -28.43 7.55
CA ASP A 720 33.19 -29.72 6.98
C ASP A 720 33.08 -29.68 5.44
N PRO A 721 34.20 -29.72 4.70
CA PRO A 721 34.18 -29.57 3.24
C PRO A 721 33.41 -30.68 2.52
N GLU A 722 33.42 -31.91 3.06
CA GLU A 722 32.70 -33.03 2.45
C GLU A 722 31.19 -32.79 2.54
N LEU A 723 30.72 -32.32 3.70
CA LEU A 723 29.32 -32.00 3.91
C LEU A 723 28.88 -30.80 3.06
N PHE A 724 29.71 -29.75 3.00
CA PHE A 724 29.46 -28.59 2.15
C PHE A 724 29.34 -28.96 0.68
N LEU A 725 30.25 -29.78 0.15
CA LEU A 725 30.21 -30.21 -1.25
C LEU A 725 29.00 -31.09 -1.55
N LYS A 726 28.57 -31.94 -0.61
CA LYS A 726 27.32 -32.73 -0.77
C LYS A 726 26.11 -31.82 -0.92
N ILE A 727 25.99 -30.79 -0.09
CA ILE A 727 24.88 -29.82 -0.15
C ILE A 727 24.98 -28.99 -1.44
N LEU A 728 26.17 -28.52 -1.80
CA LEU A 728 26.37 -27.74 -3.03
C LEU A 728 25.96 -28.53 -4.30
N ASN A 729 26.25 -29.83 -4.34
CA ASN A 729 25.94 -30.68 -5.48
C ASN A 729 24.47 -31.14 -5.50
N ASN A 730 23.94 -31.57 -4.35
CA ASN A 730 22.67 -32.32 -4.29
C ASN A 730 21.59 -31.67 -3.41
N GLY A 731 21.87 -30.51 -2.82
CA GLY A 731 21.03 -29.85 -1.82
C GLY A 731 20.97 -30.60 -0.49
N LEU A 732 20.27 -30.03 0.49
CA LEU A 732 20.01 -30.67 1.78
C LEU A 732 19.23 -31.99 1.63
N LYS A 733 18.38 -32.08 0.59
CA LYS A 733 17.57 -33.27 0.28
C LYS A 733 18.43 -34.48 -0.09
N GLY A 734 19.67 -34.25 -0.56
CA GLY A 734 20.62 -35.29 -0.91
C GLY A 734 21.41 -35.87 0.27
N LEU A 735 21.19 -35.38 1.50
CA LEU A 735 21.94 -35.81 2.68
C LEU A 735 21.41 -37.10 3.29
N SER A 736 22.34 -37.95 3.76
CA SER A 736 21.99 -39.14 4.53
C SER A 736 21.47 -38.74 5.92
N GLN A 737 20.72 -39.63 6.58
CA GLN A 737 20.24 -39.36 7.94
C GLN A 737 21.36 -39.13 8.96
N LYS A 738 22.53 -39.76 8.74
CA LYS A 738 23.75 -39.50 9.50
C LYS A 738 24.27 -38.08 9.27
N ASP A 739 24.25 -37.59 8.03
CA ASP A 739 24.70 -36.25 7.69
C ASP A 739 23.72 -35.18 8.22
N LEU A 740 22.40 -35.42 8.13
CA LEU A 740 21.37 -34.55 8.70
C LEU A 740 21.55 -34.36 10.22
N SER A 741 21.94 -35.40 10.95
CA SER A 741 22.17 -35.31 12.40
C SER A 741 23.35 -34.42 12.80
N LYS A 742 24.23 -34.06 11.86
CA LYS A 742 25.37 -33.17 12.07
C LYS A 742 25.06 -31.70 11.75
N LEU A 743 23.93 -31.42 11.12
CA LEU A 743 23.60 -30.07 10.69
C LEU A 743 23.23 -29.19 11.88
N PRO A 744 23.59 -27.90 11.83
CA PRO A 744 23.00 -26.90 12.69
C PRO A 744 21.50 -26.78 12.41
N GLU A 745 20.80 -26.05 13.27
CA GLU A 745 19.53 -25.45 12.86
C GLU A 745 19.78 -24.51 11.68
N ILE A 746 19.17 -24.80 10.53
CA ILE A 746 19.33 -24.04 9.28
C ILE A 746 18.10 -23.18 9.05
N ASP A 747 18.33 -21.91 8.73
CA ASP A 747 17.29 -20.94 8.44
C ASP A 747 17.55 -20.20 7.13
N PHE A 748 16.61 -20.38 6.21
CA PHE A 748 16.63 -19.76 4.90
C PHE A 748 15.92 -18.40 4.86
N LEU A 749 15.44 -17.89 5.99
CA LEU A 749 14.76 -16.59 6.11
C LEU A 749 15.80 -15.47 6.20
N ASN A 750 16.53 -15.30 5.11
CA ASN A 750 17.44 -14.19 4.89
C ASN A 750 17.39 -13.75 3.42
N PRO A 751 16.26 -13.15 2.97
CA PRO A 751 16.08 -12.75 1.57
C PRO A 751 17.20 -11.85 1.04
N PRO A 752 17.69 -10.81 1.76
CA PRO A 752 18.80 -9.99 1.29
C PRO A 752 20.06 -10.80 0.97
N TYR A 753 20.32 -11.86 1.75
CA TYR A 753 21.45 -12.75 1.47
C TYR A 753 21.21 -13.62 0.24
N LYS A 754 19.99 -14.12 0.03
CA LYS A 754 19.61 -14.90 -1.15
C LYS A 754 19.79 -14.07 -2.43
N ASP A 755 19.32 -12.82 -2.44
CA ASP A 755 19.40 -11.93 -3.61
C ASP A 755 20.84 -11.54 -3.93
N TYR A 756 21.64 -11.24 -2.89
CA TYR A 756 23.07 -11.04 -3.04
C TYR A 756 23.75 -12.28 -3.66
N LEU A 757 23.47 -13.47 -3.14
CA LEU A 757 24.02 -14.71 -3.70
C LEU A 757 23.54 -14.96 -5.13
N PHE A 758 22.31 -14.59 -5.47
CA PHE A 758 21.77 -14.68 -6.83
C PHE A 758 22.53 -13.77 -7.79
N SER A 759 22.80 -12.52 -7.41
CA SER A 759 23.59 -11.60 -8.24
C SER A 759 25.02 -12.12 -8.50
N LEU A 760 25.68 -12.70 -7.49
CA LEU A 760 26.97 -13.36 -7.65
C LEU A 760 26.89 -14.60 -8.56
N PHE A 761 25.84 -15.41 -8.38
CA PHE A 761 25.62 -16.62 -9.16
C PHE A 761 25.42 -16.31 -10.65
N VAL A 762 24.62 -15.28 -10.97
CA VAL A 762 24.41 -14.81 -12.34
C VAL A 762 25.69 -14.22 -12.94
N ALA A 763 26.51 -13.52 -12.14
CA ALA A 763 27.75 -12.92 -12.61
C ALA A 763 28.90 -13.91 -12.87
N SER A 764 28.81 -15.18 -12.45
CA SER A 764 29.92 -16.15 -12.54
C SER A 764 29.57 -17.42 -13.31
N GLU A 765 30.16 -17.61 -14.49
CA GLU A 765 30.00 -18.84 -15.29
C GLU A 765 30.41 -20.12 -14.54
N ASN A 766 31.33 -20.03 -13.57
CA ASN A 766 31.74 -21.17 -12.77
C ASN A 766 30.68 -21.57 -11.74
N LEU A 767 29.94 -20.61 -11.18
CA LEU A 767 28.86 -20.89 -10.23
C LEU A 767 27.63 -21.45 -10.94
N GLN A 768 27.37 -21.01 -12.18
CA GLN A 768 26.26 -21.48 -13.01
C GLN A 768 26.32 -22.98 -13.35
N LYS A 769 27.45 -23.66 -13.07
CA LYS A 769 27.55 -25.14 -13.17
C LYS A 769 26.73 -25.86 -12.10
N PHE A 770 26.36 -25.17 -11.02
CA PHE A 770 25.55 -25.69 -9.92
C PHE A 770 24.10 -25.23 -10.04
N ASN A 771 23.19 -25.88 -9.31
CA ASN A 771 21.83 -25.33 -9.14
C ASN A 771 21.86 -24.19 -8.11
N PHE A 772 21.20 -23.06 -8.40
CA PHE A 772 21.20 -21.90 -7.52
C PHE A 772 20.65 -22.20 -6.12
N GLU A 773 19.58 -23.00 -5.99
CA GLU A 773 19.01 -23.32 -4.69
C GLU A 773 20.00 -24.16 -3.86
N ASN A 774 20.69 -25.14 -4.48
CA ASN A 774 21.72 -25.91 -3.79
C ASN A 774 22.91 -25.03 -3.36
N PHE A 775 23.29 -24.07 -4.21
CA PHE A 775 24.32 -23.08 -3.88
C PHE A 775 23.87 -22.22 -2.68
N TYR A 776 22.66 -21.69 -2.71
CA TYR A 776 22.08 -20.93 -1.59
C TYR A 776 22.05 -21.75 -0.30
N GLU A 777 21.56 -22.99 -0.36
CA GLU A 777 21.50 -23.91 0.78
C GLU A 777 22.89 -24.14 1.39
N ALA A 778 23.91 -24.37 0.56
CA ALA A 778 25.28 -24.58 1.01
C ALA A 778 25.88 -23.33 1.68
N GLN A 779 25.62 -22.14 1.13
CA GLN A 779 26.11 -20.88 1.71
C GLN A 779 25.44 -20.55 3.05
N VAL A 780 24.13 -20.75 3.17
CA VAL A 780 23.42 -20.59 4.45
C VAL A 780 23.92 -21.60 5.47
N PHE A 781 24.08 -22.87 5.08
CA PHE A 781 24.67 -23.89 5.95
C PHE A 781 26.04 -23.46 6.51
N ARG A 782 26.94 -22.91 5.67
CA ARG A 782 28.25 -22.41 6.11
C ARG A 782 28.12 -21.37 7.22
N LEU A 783 27.20 -20.40 7.09
CA LEU A 783 27.00 -19.36 8.10
C LEU A 783 26.36 -19.89 9.38
N GLU A 784 25.37 -20.77 9.26
CA GLU A 784 24.68 -21.40 10.39
C GLU A 784 25.64 -22.28 11.21
N ASP A 785 26.42 -23.13 10.55
CA ASP A 785 27.40 -24.03 11.18
C ASP A 785 28.50 -23.25 11.90
N LEU A 786 29.03 -22.21 11.24
CA LEU A 786 30.05 -21.36 11.84
C LEU A 786 29.50 -20.60 13.06
N SER A 787 28.28 -20.08 13.00
CA SER A 787 27.64 -19.41 14.13
C SER A 787 27.37 -20.35 15.31
N GLU A 788 26.98 -21.60 15.06
CA GLU A 788 26.78 -22.60 16.11
C GLU A 788 28.11 -23.01 16.76
N LYS A 789 29.18 -23.18 15.98
CA LYS A 789 30.52 -23.45 16.50
C LYS A 789 31.01 -22.32 17.38
N ILE A 790 30.81 -21.06 16.97
CA ILE A 790 31.15 -19.89 17.81
C ILE A 790 30.36 -19.93 19.12
N LYS A 791 29.06 -20.23 19.08
CA LYS A 791 28.24 -20.38 20.29
C LYS A 791 28.82 -21.44 21.25
N LYS A 792 29.15 -22.63 20.73
CA LYS A 792 29.77 -23.72 21.52
C LYS A 792 31.11 -23.30 22.13
N LEU A 793 31.91 -22.53 21.40
CA LEU A 793 33.17 -21.97 21.93
C LEU A 793 32.93 -21.01 23.10
N LEU A 794 31.95 -20.11 23.01
CA LEU A 794 31.61 -19.19 24.09
C LEU A 794 31.10 -19.92 25.33
N GLU A 795 30.31 -20.99 25.14
CA GLU A 795 29.81 -21.83 26.23
C GLU A 795 30.95 -22.58 26.94
N THR A 796 31.96 -23.00 26.17
CA THR A 796 33.13 -23.73 26.68
C THR A 796 34.14 -22.81 27.37
N PHE A 797 34.39 -21.60 26.85
CA PHE A 797 35.41 -20.66 27.33
C PHE A 797 34.80 -19.31 27.73
N LYS A 798 33.96 -19.31 28.77
CA LYS A 798 33.14 -18.15 29.17
C LYS A 798 33.92 -16.88 29.53
N SER A 799 35.17 -17.01 30.00
CA SER A 799 36.01 -15.90 30.49
C SER A 799 37.07 -15.43 29.48
N ASN A 800 37.06 -15.97 28.26
CA ASN A 800 38.06 -15.66 27.24
C ASN A 800 37.51 -14.70 26.19
N GLN A 801 38.40 -13.86 25.66
CA GLN A 801 38.13 -13.05 24.48
C GLN A 801 38.55 -13.83 23.23
N PHE A 802 37.67 -13.88 22.24
CA PHE A 802 37.93 -14.58 20.98
C PHE A 802 38.31 -13.60 19.89
N ILE A 803 39.39 -13.88 19.17
CA ILE A 803 39.72 -13.21 17.90
C ILE A 803 39.56 -14.23 16.78
N ILE A 804 38.57 -14.00 15.93
CA ILE A 804 38.12 -14.94 14.92
C ILE A 804 38.53 -14.43 13.55
N PHE A 805 39.45 -15.13 12.90
CA PHE A 805 39.91 -14.81 11.56
C PHE A 805 39.04 -15.53 10.53
N ILE A 806 38.35 -14.75 9.70
CA ILE A 806 37.36 -15.25 8.75
C ILE A 806 37.45 -14.49 7.42
N GLN A 807 36.99 -15.10 6.33
CA GLN A 807 36.85 -14.41 5.06
C GLN A 807 36.05 -13.10 5.21
N LYS A 808 36.64 -11.98 4.77
CA LYS A 808 36.06 -10.62 4.92
C LYS A 808 34.63 -10.56 4.40
N ASP A 809 34.35 -11.18 3.26
CA ASP A 809 33.03 -11.14 2.63
C ASP A 809 31.92 -11.71 3.52
N LEU A 810 32.22 -12.54 4.51
CA LEU A 810 31.20 -13.10 5.40
C LEU A 810 30.78 -12.14 6.53
N ILE A 811 31.53 -11.05 6.74
CA ILE A 811 31.34 -10.12 7.86
C ILE A 811 31.15 -8.65 7.44
N THR A 812 31.20 -8.33 6.14
CA THR A 812 31.06 -6.96 5.64
C THR A 812 29.65 -6.38 5.77
N GLN A 813 28.64 -7.24 5.84
CA GLN A 813 27.23 -6.85 5.82
C GLN A 813 26.51 -7.44 7.02
N ASN A 814 25.60 -6.66 7.62
CA ASN A 814 24.88 -7.07 8.83
C ASN A 814 23.99 -8.31 8.61
N TRP A 815 23.52 -8.53 7.38
CA TRP A 815 22.71 -9.69 6.99
C TRP A 815 23.54 -10.96 6.67
N LYS A 816 24.87 -10.98 6.87
CA LYS A 816 25.71 -12.19 6.74
C LYS A 816 25.98 -12.82 8.11
N LEU A 817 27.21 -13.25 8.41
CA LEU A 817 27.53 -13.88 9.71
C LEU A 817 27.04 -13.08 10.94
N PRO A 818 27.12 -11.73 10.98
CA PRO A 818 26.58 -10.95 12.09
C PRO A 818 25.11 -11.27 12.41
N TYR A 819 24.26 -11.46 11.39
CA TYR A 819 22.86 -11.87 11.54
C TYR A 819 22.72 -13.22 12.25
N TYR A 820 23.46 -14.24 11.81
CA TYR A 820 23.38 -15.59 12.37
C TYR A 820 23.94 -15.68 13.80
N LEU A 821 24.90 -14.81 14.15
CA LEU A 821 25.38 -14.64 15.53
C LEU A 821 24.31 -14.00 16.42
N GLN A 822 23.69 -12.90 15.97
CA GLN A 822 22.63 -12.21 16.71
C GLN A 822 21.42 -13.12 16.92
N LYS A 823 21.03 -13.90 15.90
CA LYS A 823 19.99 -14.94 16.00
C LYS A 823 20.25 -15.92 17.14
N ARG A 824 21.52 -16.19 17.46
CA ARG A 824 21.95 -17.07 18.56
C ARG A 824 22.19 -16.35 19.89
N ASN A 825 21.69 -15.12 20.04
CA ASN A 825 21.90 -14.25 21.19
C ASN A 825 23.37 -13.89 21.46
N ILE A 826 24.20 -13.90 20.42
CA ILE A 826 25.59 -13.46 20.51
C ILE A 826 25.64 -11.99 20.09
N LEU A 827 25.52 -11.09 21.07
CA LEU A 827 25.46 -9.64 20.84
C LEU A 827 26.80 -8.94 21.10
N ASN A 828 27.70 -9.56 21.88
CA ASN A 828 28.96 -8.94 22.29
C ASN A 828 30.11 -9.25 21.33
N PHE A 829 30.01 -8.78 20.08
CA PHE A 829 31.07 -8.89 19.09
C PHE A 829 31.38 -7.55 18.41
N LYS A 830 32.60 -7.41 17.92
CA LYS A 830 33.03 -6.27 17.08
C LYS A 830 33.75 -6.78 15.83
N ILE A 831 33.74 -5.97 14.78
CA ILE A 831 34.32 -6.32 13.47
C ILE A 831 35.54 -5.45 13.22
N ILE A 832 36.63 -6.08 12.79
CA ILE A 832 37.86 -5.44 12.34
C ILE A 832 37.94 -5.64 10.83
N ASN A 833 37.96 -4.54 10.10
CA ASN A 833 38.11 -4.52 8.66
C ASN A 833 39.40 -3.76 8.28
N PRO A 834 40.51 -4.45 7.99
CA PRO A 834 41.84 -3.83 7.99
C PRO A 834 42.11 -2.78 6.90
N ILE A 835 41.20 -2.59 5.94
CA ILE A 835 41.35 -1.62 4.83
C ILE A 835 40.38 -0.43 4.97
N ASN A 836 39.38 -0.48 5.85
CA ASN A 836 38.54 0.69 6.12
C ASN A 836 39.17 1.57 7.20
N LYS A 837 40.20 2.32 6.82
CA LYS A 837 40.53 3.56 7.52
C LYS A 837 40.52 4.72 6.55
N ASP A 838 39.34 5.30 6.43
CA ASP A 838 39.13 6.59 5.82
C ASP A 838 40.11 7.65 6.32
N ILE A 839 40.41 8.49 5.36
CA ILE A 839 41.46 9.50 5.31
C ILE A 839 41.09 10.66 6.25
N LYS A 840 41.76 10.76 7.41
CA LYS A 840 42.03 12.08 8.02
C LYS A 840 43.45 12.52 7.69
N SER A 841 43.60 13.46 6.79
CA SER A 841 44.79 14.31 6.68
C SER A 841 44.28 15.72 6.89
N ILE A 842 44.39 16.18 8.14
CA ILE A 842 44.38 17.59 8.49
C ILE A 842 45.85 17.97 8.53
N GLU A 843 46.24 18.93 7.69
CA GLU A 843 47.43 19.81 7.72
C GLU A 843 47.37 20.55 6.37
N TYR A 844 47.12 21.85 6.22
CA TYR A 844 47.18 23.04 7.08
C TYR A 844 45.90 23.87 7.00
#